data_AF-A0A9E3QAA4-F1
#
_entry.id   AF-A0A9E3QAA4-F1
#
_cell.length_a   1.000
_cell.length_b   1.000
_cell.length_c   1.000
_cell.angle_alpha   90.00
_cell.angle_beta   90.00
_cell.angle_gamma   90.00
#
_symmetry.space_group_name_H-M   'P 1'
#
loop_
_entity.id
_entity.type
_entity.pdbx_description
1 polymer ?
#
loop_
_entity_poly.entity_id
_entity_poly.type
_entity_poly.pdbx_seq_one_letter_code
_entity_poly.pdbx_strand_id
1 'polypeptide(L)'
;MADVLRCVEANARPDALPIGLAAAVVFSPKAKGQLEKAAGKMEERFLGRTTPSEGAIRRWAEAATEVIRLQITDPRLKLSLRKRADEILQEVGAEHYAYLSPISPVGFNQRLARFGKELSRTLQGEQYDSTASLVEARAEVGEHELAGRERRRLERADMAIRLVRWLHLSEQQPPSRAQSLVEAAKEHVADGGFADWARLALRLGDPVRELSEAYGKLFDRVTERREAQARHFSELLRAWTESNSESPELTPVERILEAYVAPLAAYSPVLLVVVDGMSIAVCRELLSDLIGHDWIPLARSESPSLLSPGLATIPSVTEVSRTSLFCGRLRPGASGDEQNGFATHPSLCAESRSGHPPVLFHKPALRDEGDAVLAAEVRAEIASAYRRIVGVMINAVDDLLLKGEQIDLRWSRDTIPVLSTLLHEAKAARRTVIITSDHGHVLDSRTEYRAHEGGERWRVAEGQPEPFECRMAGPRVVIPESKVLFAPWSERVRYGVKKNGYHGGVTPQEMIVPIVVLSPTEAVPEGWTEAAFDQPPWWDEQPFASPPLEAPAPPPHPKAGKPRQTPLLFDLEDADEPAAPPQMRAAEEGPEWIDDLFRSPTFKEQKKLAGRTVPPDDTFRGLLLALERRGGKLTSGALAIAMNYPAMRLRGLLAVMQRVLNIEGYAVLTRDDASDTVELNRELLKRQFDLR
;
A
#
# COMPACT_ATOMS: atom_id res chain seq x y z
N MET A 1 11.46 23.11 -40.75
CA MET A 1 11.50 22.21 -41.92
C MET A 1 12.86 22.23 -42.61
N ALA A 2 13.40 23.39 -43.00
CA ALA A 2 14.70 23.47 -43.70
C ALA A 2 15.85 22.74 -42.97
N ASP A 3 15.94 22.85 -41.64
CA ASP A 3 16.97 22.16 -40.85
C ASP A 3 16.83 20.63 -40.85
N VAL A 4 15.58 20.13 -40.78
CA VAL A 4 15.28 18.70 -40.81
C VAL A 4 15.56 18.12 -42.21
N LEU A 5 15.17 18.82 -43.27
CA LEU A 5 15.45 18.40 -44.65
C LEU A 5 16.94 18.36 -44.94
N ARG A 6 17.70 19.38 -44.51
CA ARG A 6 19.16 19.38 -44.61
C ARG A 6 19.80 18.24 -43.83
N CYS A 7 19.27 17.92 -42.66
CA CYS A 7 19.70 16.74 -41.91
C CYS A 7 19.45 15.45 -42.71
N VAL A 8 18.27 15.28 -43.31
CA VAL A 8 17.96 14.11 -44.15
C VAL A 8 18.90 14.02 -45.36
N GLU A 9 19.22 15.15 -46.01
CA GLU A 9 20.13 15.19 -47.15
C GLU A 9 21.60 14.91 -46.74
N ALA A 10 22.02 15.35 -45.56
CA ALA A 10 23.39 15.20 -45.07
C ALA A 10 23.71 13.81 -44.50
N ASN A 11 22.70 13.00 -44.19
CA ASN A 11 22.88 11.71 -43.52
C ASN A 11 22.43 10.54 -44.41
N ALA A 12 23.32 9.55 -44.57
CA ALA A 12 23.01 8.34 -45.32
C ALA A 12 22.00 7.42 -44.60
N ARG A 13 21.80 7.61 -43.30
CA ARG A 13 20.79 6.89 -42.49
C ARG A 13 19.58 7.79 -42.25
N PRO A 14 18.35 7.23 -42.16
CA PRO A 14 17.13 7.99 -41.89
C PRO A 14 17.02 8.40 -40.40
N ASP A 15 18.06 9.06 -39.88
CA ASP A 15 18.23 9.35 -38.45
C ASP A 15 17.57 10.67 -38.02
N ALA A 16 16.75 11.30 -38.86
CA ALA A 16 16.15 12.61 -38.55
C ALA A 16 15.35 12.64 -37.24
N LEU A 17 14.69 11.52 -36.89
CA LEU A 17 14.04 11.38 -35.58
C LEU A 17 15.07 11.22 -34.44
N PRO A 18 15.97 10.21 -34.46
CA PRO A 18 17.05 10.07 -33.48
C PRO A 18 17.90 11.33 -33.25
N ILE A 19 18.22 12.08 -34.31
CA ILE A 19 18.99 13.32 -34.25
C ILE A 19 18.19 14.41 -33.53
N GLY A 20 16.89 14.56 -33.85
CA GLY A 20 16.01 15.50 -33.14
C GLY A 20 15.94 15.21 -31.63
N LEU A 21 15.92 13.94 -31.24
CA LEU A 21 15.96 13.54 -29.83
C LEU A 21 17.30 13.84 -29.16
N ALA A 22 18.41 13.52 -29.82
CA ALA A 22 19.73 13.78 -29.29
C ALA A 22 20.00 15.30 -29.18
N ALA A 23 19.50 16.08 -30.15
CA ALA A 23 19.58 17.54 -30.14
C ALA A 23 18.83 18.14 -28.93
N ALA A 24 17.75 17.52 -28.46
CA ALA A 24 17.03 17.94 -27.25
C ALA A 24 17.93 17.96 -26.01
N VAL A 25 18.91 17.05 -25.95
CA VAL A 25 19.90 16.96 -24.86
C VAL A 25 21.05 17.92 -25.10
N VAL A 26 21.67 17.85 -26.29
CA VAL A 26 22.88 18.62 -26.62
C VAL A 26 22.65 20.12 -26.52
N PHE A 27 21.48 20.59 -26.95
CA PHE A 27 21.10 22.00 -26.94
C PHE A 27 20.12 22.33 -25.82
N SER A 28 20.02 21.48 -24.79
CA SER A 28 19.14 21.73 -23.65
C SER A 28 19.57 23.00 -22.91
N PRO A 29 18.63 23.88 -22.50
CA PRO A 29 18.96 25.02 -21.65
C PRO A 29 19.62 24.60 -20.33
N LYS A 30 19.28 23.40 -19.81
CA LYS A 30 19.87 22.82 -18.60
C LYS A 30 21.34 22.38 -18.77
N ALA A 31 21.84 22.29 -20.01
CA ALA A 31 23.21 21.93 -20.35
C ALA A 31 24.02 23.10 -20.96
N LYS A 32 23.48 24.33 -20.89
CA LYS A 32 24.13 25.52 -21.45
C LYS A 32 25.54 25.70 -20.87
N GLY A 33 26.53 25.87 -21.73
CA GLY A 33 27.94 26.01 -21.35
C GLY A 33 28.67 24.68 -21.04
N GLN A 34 27.97 23.54 -21.07
CA GLN A 34 28.56 22.24 -20.73
C GLN A 34 28.76 21.33 -21.95
N LEU A 35 27.97 21.51 -23.00
CA LEU A 35 27.92 20.62 -24.18
C LEU A 35 28.38 21.30 -25.49
N GLU A 36 29.11 22.41 -25.43
CA GLU A 36 29.55 23.18 -26.62
C GLU A 36 30.38 22.33 -27.60
N LYS A 37 31.28 21.49 -27.08
CA LYS A 37 32.06 20.54 -27.89
C LYS A 37 31.19 19.47 -28.55
N ALA A 38 30.15 19.01 -27.86
CA ALA A 38 29.20 18.04 -28.40
C ALA A 38 28.29 18.69 -29.46
N ALA A 39 27.88 19.94 -29.24
CA ALA A 39 27.14 20.74 -30.22
C ALA A 39 27.93 20.89 -31.52
N GLY A 40 29.20 21.31 -31.46
CA GLY A 40 30.03 21.42 -32.66
C GLY A 40 30.22 20.10 -33.41
N LYS A 41 30.39 18.97 -32.71
CA LYS A 41 30.44 17.64 -33.33
C LYS A 41 29.11 17.24 -33.96
N MET A 42 27.98 17.59 -33.34
CA MET A 42 26.65 17.32 -33.87
C MET A 42 26.40 18.13 -35.15
N GLU A 43 26.82 19.39 -35.17
CA GLU A 43 26.75 20.25 -36.35
C GLU A 43 27.56 19.69 -37.51
N GLU A 44 28.80 19.29 -37.24
CA GLU A 44 29.71 18.74 -38.23
C GLU A 44 29.21 17.42 -38.83
N ARG A 45 28.73 16.50 -37.98
CA ARG A 45 28.42 15.13 -38.37
C ARG A 45 26.99 14.94 -38.89
N PHE A 46 26.02 15.68 -38.36
CA PHE A 46 24.61 15.38 -38.58
C PHE A 46 23.80 16.55 -39.15
N LEU A 47 24.27 17.79 -38.99
CA LEU A 47 23.51 19.00 -39.38
C LEU A 47 24.16 19.75 -40.55
N GLY A 48 25.06 19.11 -41.30
CA GLY A 48 25.67 19.68 -42.49
C GLY A 48 26.48 20.96 -42.22
N ARG A 49 27.14 21.05 -41.05
CA ARG A 49 27.92 22.22 -40.60
C ARG A 49 27.10 23.51 -40.45
N THR A 50 25.82 23.37 -40.16
CA THR A 50 24.95 24.51 -39.83
C THR A 50 24.59 24.51 -38.36
N THR A 51 24.51 25.69 -37.76
CA THR A 51 24.03 25.90 -36.40
C THR A 51 22.54 26.25 -36.46
N PRO A 52 21.63 25.33 -36.13
CA PRO A 52 20.21 25.63 -36.15
C PRO A 52 19.86 26.60 -35.02
N SER A 53 18.82 27.42 -35.22
CA SER A 53 18.34 28.31 -34.14
C SER A 53 17.77 27.49 -32.97
N GLU A 54 17.88 28.02 -31.75
CA GLU A 54 17.34 27.37 -30.54
C GLU A 54 15.85 27.01 -30.69
N GLY A 55 15.05 27.91 -31.27
CA GLY A 55 13.63 27.64 -31.55
C GLY A 55 13.39 26.53 -32.59
N ALA A 56 14.30 26.35 -33.55
CA ALA A 56 14.21 25.25 -34.51
C ALA A 56 14.54 23.90 -33.86
N ILE A 57 15.57 23.87 -33.00
CA ILE A 57 15.97 22.66 -32.28
C ILE A 57 14.86 22.24 -31.31
N ARG A 58 14.29 23.18 -30.55
CA ARG A 58 13.19 22.89 -29.63
C ARG A 58 11.99 22.28 -30.34
N ARG A 59 11.53 22.90 -31.44
CA ARG A 59 10.41 22.37 -32.24
C ARG A 59 10.71 21.01 -32.85
N TRP A 60 11.94 20.78 -33.30
CA TRP A 60 12.33 19.48 -33.85
C TRP A 60 12.36 18.40 -32.76
N ALA A 61 12.92 18.69 -31.60
CA ALA A 61 12.94 17.81 -30.45
C ALA A 61 11.52 17.45 -29.97
N GLU A 62 10.64 18.44 -29.83
CA GLU A 62 9.23 18.26 -29.49
C GLU A 62 8.53 17.37 -30.52
N ALA A 63 8.66 17.69 -31.81
CA ALA A 63 8.05 16.91 -32.88
C ALA A 63 8.58 15.46 -32.94
N ALA A 64 9.89 15.26 -32.77
CA ALA A 64 10.49 13.93 -32.75
C ALA A 64 9.99 13.09 -31.56
N THR A 65 9.85 13.74 -30.40
CA THR A 65 9.29 13.11 -29.19
C THR A 65 7.83 12.72 -29.39
N GLU A 66 7.01 13.61 -29.94
CA GLU A 66 5.59 13.36 -30.21
C GLU A 66 5.37 12.26 -31.26
N VAL A 67 6.16 12.25 -32.33
CA VAL A 67 6.12 11.16 -33.33
C VAL A 67 6.42 9.83 -32.67
N ILE A 68 7.46 9.76 -31.83
CA ILE A 68 7.80 8.53 -31.13
C ILE A 68 6.73 8.15 -30.12
N ARG A 69 6.09 9.09 -29.43
CA ARG A 69 5.04 8.77 -28.45
C ARG A 69 3.76 8.28 -29.13
N LEU A 70 3.23 9.10 -30.02
CA LEU A 70 1.85 8.99 -30.52
C LEU A 70 1.75 8.29 -31.87
N GLN A 71 2.74 8.41 -32.75
CA GLN A 71 2.61 7.99 -34.15
C GLN A 71 3.24 6.62 -34.43
N ILE A 72 4.39 6.31 -33.81
CA ILE A 72 5.00 4.99 -33.97
C ILE A 72 4.32 3.98 -33.06
N THR A 73 3.59 3.01 -33.61
CA THR A 73 2.92 1.97 -32.80
C THR A 73 3.80 0.73 -32.58
N ASP A 74 4.72 0.43 -33.52
CA ASP A 74 5.64 -0.72 -33.42
C ASP A 74 6.63 -0.55 -32.24
N PRO A 75 6.57 -1.42 -31.21
CA PRO A 75 7.48 -1.37 -30.08
C PRO A 75 8.96 -1.59 -30.44
N ARG A 76 9.25 -2.41 -31.46
CA ARG A 76 10.63 -2.72 -31.87
C ARG A 76 11.25 -1.50 -32.53
N LEU A 77 10.51 -0.86 -33.44
CA LEU A 77 10.95 0.38 -34.08
C LEU A 77 11.10 1.52 -33.08
N LYS A 78 10.16 1.68 -32.13
CA LYS A 78 10.29 2.63 -31.01
C LYS A 78 11.61 2.44 -30.26
N LEU A 79 11.92 1.19 -29.88
CA LEU A 79 13.15 0.87 -29.15
C LEU A 79 14.40 1.15 -29.99
N SER A 80 14.42 0.78 -31.28
CA SER A 80 15.58 1.01 -32.15
C SER A 80 15.85 2.50 -32.37
N LEU A 81 14.81 3.31 -32.55
CA LEU A 81 14.94 4.77 -32.72
C LEU A 81 15.50 5.43 -31.44
N ARG A 82 15.01 5.02 -30.26
CA ARG A 82 15.53 5.49 -28.97
C ARG A 82 16.98 5.09 -28.75
N LYS A 83 17.31 3.83 -29.02
CA LYS A 83 18.69 3.33 -28.93
C LYS A 83 19.62 4.09 -29.87
N ARG A 84 19.16 4.39 -31.10
CA ARG A 84 19.95 5.18 -32.04
C ARG A 84 20.20 6.60 -31.55
N ALA A 85 19.24 7.23 -30.87
CA ALA A 85 19.44 8.53 -30.25
C ALA A 85 20.54 8.48 -29.17
N ASP A 86 20.57 7.42 -28.35
CA ASP A 86 21.61 7.21 -27.35
C ASP A 86 22.99 6.98 -27.98
N GLU A 87 23.06 6.23 -29.08
CA GLU A 87 24.30 6.06 -29.86
C GLU A 87 24.79 7.39 -30.42
N ILE A 88 23.90 8.25 -30.94
CA ILE A 88 24.27 9.59 -31.41
C ILE A 88 24.81 10.44 -30.27
N LEU A 89 24.18 10.40 -29.08
CA LEU A 89 24.71 11.10 -27.90
C LEU A 89 26.12 10.63 -27.56
N GLN A 90 26.39 9.33 -27.63
CA GLN A 90 27.74 8.78 -27.43
C GLN A 90 28.73 9.23 -28.51
N GLU A 91 28.32 9.23 -29.78
CA GLU A 91 29.16 9.65 -30.91
C GLU A 91 29.62 11.12 -30.79
N VAL A 92 28.76 11.98 -30.24
CA VAL A 92 29.08 13.40 -30.01
C VAL A 92 29.74 13.66 -28.64
N GLY A 93 29.71 12.70 -27.70
CA GLY A 93 30.26 12.84 -26.35
C GLY A 93 29.34 13.57 -25.38
N ALA A 94 28.03 13.42 -25.54
CA ALA A 94 26.98 13.98 -24.68
C ALA A 94 26.21 12.91 -23.88
N GLU A 95 26.64 11.65 -23.91
CA GLU A 95 25.95 10.52 -23.29
C GLU A 95 25.73 10.71 -21.79
N HIS A 96 26.65 11.37 -21.07
CA HIS A 96 26.54 11.68 -19.65
C HIS A 96 25.38 12.64 -19.31
N TYR A 97 24.81 13.29 -20.32
CA TYR A 97 23.67 14.21 -20.20
C TYR A 97 22.34 13.60 -20.68
N ALA A 98 22.32 12.32 -21.04
CA ALA A 98 21.12 11.64 -21.53
C ALA A 98 19.91 11.75 -20.56
N TYR A 99 20.15 11.92 -19.26
CA TYR A 99 19.11 12.19 -18.26
C TYR A 99 18.19 13.36 -18.63
N LEU A 100 18.64 14.32 -19.43
CA LEU A 100 17.82 15.45 -19.89
C LEU A 100 16.76 15.04 -20.92
N SER A 101 16.94 13.90 -21.58
CA SER A 101 15.95 13.36 -22.51
C SER A 101 14.79 12.72 -21.74
N PRO A 102 13.53 13.03 -22.08
CA PRO A 102 12.36 12.42 -21.45
C PRO A 102 12.04 11.01 -21.99
N ILE A 103 12.80 10.51 -22.98
CA ILE A 103 12.51 9.23 -23.65
C ILE A 103 13.72 8.30 -23.83
N SER A 104 14.92 8.75 -23.47
CA SER A 104 16.17 7.99 -23.60
C SER A 104 16.24 6.85 -22.57
N PRO A 105 16.41 5.58 -22.99
CA PRO A 105 16.67 4.48 -22.07
C PRO A 105 17.91 4.70 -21.19
N VAL A 106 19.01 5.22 -21.75
CA VAL A 106 20.20 5.59 -20.96
C VAL A 106 19.87 6.71 -19.98
N GLY A 107 19.10 7.71 -20.42
CA GLY A 107 18.66 8.83 -19.59
C GLY A 107 17.81 8.40 -18.40
N PHE A 108 16.91 7.44 -18.59
CA PHE A 108 16.13 6.85 -17.49
C PHE A 108 17.02 6.20 -16.43
N ASN A 109 17.98 5.37 -16.86
CA ASN A 109 18.93 4.73 -15.95
C ASN A 109 19.82 5.77 -15.24
N GLN A 110 20.18 6.88 -15.89
CA GLN A 110 20.92 7.97 -15.25
C GLN A 110 20.09 8.70 -14.20
N ARG A 111 18.78 8.94 -14.44
CA ARG A 111 17.87 9.51 -13.42
C ARG A 111 17.78 8.59 -12.20
N LEU A 112 17.67 7.28 -12.40
CA LEU A 112 17.69 6.30 -11.31
C LEU A 112 19.04 6.24 -10.59
N ALA A 113 20.16 6.32 -11.32
CA ALA A 113 21.49 6.36 -10.71
C ALA A 113 21.68 7.62 -9.84
N ARG A 114 21.13 8.77 -10.27
CA ARG A 114 21.11 10.01 -9.46
C ARG A 114 20.29 9.83 -8.20
N PHE A 115 19.08 9.28 -8.31
CA PHE A 115 18.27 8.95 -7.14
C PHE A 115 19.04 8.04 -6.16
N GLY A 116 19.72 7.01 -6.64
CA GLY A 116 20.57 6.13 -5.81
C GLY A 116 21.74 6.85 -5.13
N LYS A 117 22.38 7.80 -5.83
CA LYS A 117 23.46 8.64 -5.26
C LYS A 117 22.93 9.58 -4.19
N GLU A 118 21.80 10.24 -4.44
CA GLU A 118 21.13 11.07 -3.42
C GLU A 118 20.75 10.22 -2.22
N LEU A 119 20.18 9.02 -2.42
CA LEU A 119 19.82 8.11 -1.33
C LEU A 119 21.05 7.74 -0.49
N SER A 120 22.14 7.38 -1.14
CA SER A 120 23.40 7.09 -0.44
C SER A 120 23.93 8.31 0.33
N ARG A 121 23.81 9.52 -0.22
CA ARG A 121 24.24 10.75 0.46
C ARG A 121 23.37 11.03 1.69
N THR A 122 22.05 10.88 1.58
CA THR A 122 21.12 11.05 2.71
C THR A 122 21.43 10.06 3.83
N LEU A 123 21.78 8.81 3.51
CA LEU A 123 22.16 7.80 4.50
C LEU A 123 23.54 8.05 5.15
N GLN A 124 24.41 8.84 4.51
CA GLN A 124 25.75 9.16 5.02
C GLN A 124 25.81 10.48 5.78
N GLY A 125 24.87 11.39 5.54
CA GLY A 125 24.84 12.70 6.18
C GLY A 125 24.50 12.60 7.68
N GLU A 126 25.18 13.41 8.50
CA GLU A 126 24.88 13.52 9.94
C GLU A 126 23.59 14.30 10.25
N GLN A 127 22.99 14.94 9.23
CA GLN A 127 21.70 15.61 9.30
C GLN A 127 20.78 15.08 8.20
N TYR A 128 19.89 14.17 8.58
CA TYR A 128 18.73 13.72 7.80
C TYR A 128 17.68 14.84 7.59
N ASP A 129 18.09 16.12 7.57
CA ASP A 129 17.18 17.27 7.74
C ASP A 129 16.24 17.52 6.56
N SER A 130 16.42 16.84 5.42
CA SER A 130 15.48 16.96 4.31
C SER A 130 15.47 15.76 3.38
N THR A 131 14.28 15.20 3.15
CA THR A 131 14.03 14.25 2.05
C THR A 131 13.77 14.97 0.72
N ALA A 132 13.85 16.30 0.67
CA ALA A 132 13.47 17.09 -0.52
C ALA A 132 14.27 16.72 -1.76
N SER A 133 15.60 16.57 -1.67
CA SER A 133 16.43 16.19 -2.82
C SER A 133 16.12 14.77 -3.33
N LEU A 134 15.75 13.84 -2.43
CA LEU A 134 15.30 12.50 -2.81
C LEU A 134 13.96 12.53 -3.52
N VAL A 135 13.01 13.30 -2.98
CA VAL A 135 11.68 13.47 -3.58
C VAL A 135 11.79 14.12 -4.94
N GLU A 136 12.63 15.13 -5.10
CA GLU A 136 12.88 15.80 -6.38
C GLU A 136 13.53 14.86 -7.39
N ALA A 137 14.57 14.12 -7.01
CA ALA A 137 15.17 13.09 -7.87
C ALA A 137 14.18 11.98 -8.25
N ARG A 138 13.27 11.59 -7.35
CA ARG A 138 12.19 10.64 -7.63
C ARG A 138 11.13 11.24 -8.58
N ALA A 139 10.82 12.51 -8.45
CA ALA A 139 9.93 13.22 -9.36
C ALA A 139 10.52 13.26 -10.77
N GLU A 140 11.82 13.55 -10.92
CA GLU A 140 12.51 13.50 -12.20
C GLU A 140 12.41 12.11 -12.86
N VAL A 141 12.55 11.02 -12.09
CA VAL A 141 12.35 9.65 -12.64
C VAL A 141 10.92 9.48 -13.17
N GLY A 142 9.92 10.03 -12.46
CA GLY A 142 8.51 9.97 -12.82
C GLY A 142 8.12 10.74 -14.07
N GLU A 143 8.82 11.84 -14.39
CA GLU A 143 8.59 12.61 -15.62
C GLU A 143 9.00 11.87 -16.90
N HIS A 144 9.82 10.81 -16.78
CA HIS A 144 10.34 10.07 -17.91
C HIS A 144 9.28 9.14 -18.52
N GLU A 145 9.24 8.99 -19.84
CA GLU A 145 8.20 8.20 -20.52
C GLU A 145 8.18 6.71 -20.10
N LEU A 146 9.34 6.16 -19.76
CA LEU A 146 9.45 4.80 -19.25
C LEU A 146 8.85 4.60 -17.85
N ALA A 147 8.61 5.67 -17.08
CA ALA A 147 8.05 5.59 -15.73
C ALA A 147 6.73 4.80 -15.69
N GLY A 148 5.86 5.03 -16.68
CA GLY A 148 4.56 4.34 -16.76
C GLY A 148 4.66 2.84 -17.03
N ARG A 149 5.78 2.35 -17.59
CA ARG A 149 6.06 0.92 -17.83
C ARG A 149 6.87 0.30 -16.71
N GLU A 150 7.78 1.08 -16.13
CA GLU A 150 8.70 0.69 -15.07
C GLU A 150 8.13 1.01 -13.67
N ARG A 151 6.80 0.90 -13.51
CA ARG A 151 6.09 1.31 -12.27
C ARG A 151 6.68 0.68 -11.02
N ARG A 152 7.10 -0.59 -11.09
CA ARG A 152 7.77 -1.29 -10.00
C ARG A 152 9.03 -0.61 -9.49
N ARG A 153 9.86 -0.08 -10.39
CA ARG A 153 11.10 0.60 -10.01
C ARG A 153 10.78 1.92 -9.30
N LEU A 154 9.73 2.61 -9.73
CA LEU A 154 9.22 3.81 -9.07
C LEU A 154 8.62 3.51 -7.70
N GLU A 155 7.81 2.46 -7.58
CA GLU A 155 7.26 1.99 -6.30
C GLU A 155 8.37 1.66 -5.29
N ARG A 156 9.44 0.97 -5.72
CA ARG A 156 10.60 0.71 -4.86
C ARG A 156 11.31 2.00 -4.44
N ALA A 157 11.44 2.96 -5.33
CA ALA A 157 12.01 4.27 -4.98
C ALA A 157 11.13 5.01 -3.96
N ASP A 158 9.80 4.90 -4.06
CA ASP A 158 8.88 5.45 -3.06
C ASP A 158 9.03 4.74 -1.70
N MET A 159 9.12 3.40 -1.70
CA MET A 159 9.40 2.63 -0.47
C MET A 159 10.73 3.02 0.18
N ALA A 160 11.75 3.34 -0.61
CA ALA A 160 13.02 3.81 -0.07
C ALA A 160 12.89 5.18 0.60
N ILE A 161 12.15 6.13 0.01
CA ILE A 161 11.87 7.44 0.64
C ILE A 161 11.11 7.24 1.96
N ARG A 162 10.11 6.35 1.98
CA ARG A 162 9.34 6.02 3.20
C ARG A 162 10.24 5.52 4.33
N LEU A 163 11.15 4.60 4.04
CA LEU A 163 12.09 4.08 5.03
C LEU A 163 13.08 5.14 5.52
N VAL A 164 13.54 6.05 4.65
CA VAL A 164 14.38 7.18 5.08
C VAL A 164 13.61 8.08 6.05
N ARG A 165 12.34 8.39 5.76
CA ARG A 165 11.46 9.15 6.68
C ARG A 165 11.27 8.42 8.01
N TRP A 166 11.03 7.11 7.95
CA TRP A 166 10.89 6.27 9.14
C TRP A 166 12.14 6.30 10.02
N LEU A 167 13.32 6.10 9.43
CA LEU A 167 14.61 6.15 10.13
C LEU A 167 14.86 7.53 10.76
N HIS A 168 14.54 8.60 10.03
CA HIS A 168 14.70 9.98 10.53
C HIS A 168 13.82 10.27 11.75
N LEU A 169 12.51 10.00 11.65
CA LEU A 169 11.56 10.19 12.76
C LEU A 169 11.97 9.38 14.00
N SER A 170 12.43 8.16 13.73
CA SER A 170 12.93 7.20 14.69
C SER A 170 14.21 7.58 15.42
N GLU A 171 15.06 8.43 14.81
CA GLU A 171 16.31 8.94 15.41
C GLU A 171 16.07 10.23 16.20
N GLN A 172 15.04 11.02 15.83
CA GLN A 172 14.66 12.24 16.54
C GLN A 172 13.87 11.99 17.83
N GLN A 173 13.11 10.90 17.89
CA GLN A 173 12.32 10.55 19.07
C GLN A 173 13.17 9.73 20.06
N PRO A 174 13.10 10.02 21.37
CA PRO A 174 13.71 9.12 22.35
C PRO A 174 13.10 7.72 22.19
N PRO A 175 13.89 6.64 22.34
CA PRO A 175 13.37 5.29 22.19
C PRO A 175 12.33 4.99 23.28
N SER A 176 11.06 5.28 23.00
CA SER A 176 9.95 4.70 23.72
C SER A 176 9.94 3.22 23.39
N ARG A 177 10.19 2.39 24.39
CA ARG A 177 10.09 0.94 24.25
C ARG A 177 8.76 0.50 24.82
N ALA A 178 8.02 -0.30 24.05
CA ALA A 178 6.85 -1.01 24.54
C ALA A 178 7.13 -1.66 25.90
N GLN A 179 6.26 -1.45 26.87
CA GLN A 179 6.36 -1.98 28.22
C GLN A 179 5.66 -3.33 28.36
N SER A 180 4.81 -3.69 27.40
CA SER A 180 4.08 -4.95 27.36
C SER A 180 4.07 -5.56 25.96
N LEU A 181 3.79 -6.88 25.87
CA LEU A 181 3.62 -7.55 24.59
C LEU A 181 2.48 -6.96 23.76
N VAL A 182 1.39 -6.52 24.42
CA VAL A 182 0.24 -5.87 23.76
C VAL A 182 0.67 -4.57 23.09
N GLU A 183 1.43 -3.72 23.79
CA GLU A 183 1.99 -2.50 23.22
C GLU A 183 2.93 -2.81 22.05
N ALA A 184 3.82 -3.79 22.21
CA ALA A 184 4.75 -4.17 21.14
C ALA A 184 4.03 -4.74 19.90
N ALA A 185 2.92 -5.47 20.09
CA ALA A 185 2.08 -5.96 19.01
C ALA A 185 1.36 -4.81 18.28
N LYS A 186 0.81 -3.84 19.03
CA LYS A 186 0.20 -2.63 18.46
C LYS A 186 1.21 -1.78 17.71
N GLU A 187 2.40 -1.57 18.26
CA GLU A 187 3.52 -0.89 17.58
C GLU A 187 3.93 -1.64 16.31
N HIS A 188 4.00 -2.97 16.34
CA HIS A 188 4.30 -3.74 15.14
C HIS A 188 3.21 -3.59 14.09
N VAL A 189 1.93 -3.60 14.48
CA VAL A 189 0.84 -3.34 13.54
C VAL A 189 0.99 -1.93 12.97
N ALA A 190 1.00 -0.89 13.81
CA ALA A 190 0.95 0.52 13.40
C ALA A 190 2.20 1.02 12.66
N ASP A 191 3.38 0.46 12.95
CA ASP A 191 4.66 0.97 12.46
C ASP A 191 5.53 -0.15 11.86
N GLY A 192 5.85 -1.19 12.64
CA GLY A 192 6.84 -2.19 12.25
C GLY A 192 6.48 -2.98 10.98
N GLY A 193 5.21 -3.31 10.78
CA GLY A 193 4.71 -4.03 9.61
C GLY A 193 4.73 -3.18 8.34
N PHE A 194 4.60 -1.86 8.46
CA PHE A 194 4.84 -0.94 7.34
C PHE A 194 6.32 -0.86 6.99
N ALA A 195 7.19 -0.79 8.01
CA ALA A 195 8.64 -0.79 7.81
C ALA A 195 9.10 -2.10 7.13
N ASP A 196 8.57 -3.24 7.55
CA ASP A 196 8.85 -4.52 6.90
C ASP A 196 8.30 -4.57 5.46
N TRP A 197 7.08 -4.09 5.20
CA TRP A 197 6.56 -4.01 3.82
C TRP A 197 7.48 -3.18 2.91
N ALA A 198 7.81 -1.96 3.31
CA ALA A 198 8.67 -1.08 2.51
C ALA A 198 10.09 -1.67 2.36
N ARG A 199 10.64 -2.29 3.41
CA ARG A 199 11.97 -2.92 3.37
C ARG A 199 12.01 -4.11 2.42
N LEU A 200 11.03 -5.01 2.48
CA LEU A 200 11.00 -6.21 1.65
C LEU A 200 10.87 -5.87 0.16
N ALA A 201 10.23 -4.75 -0.20
CA ALA A 201 10.19 -4.26 -1.58
C ALA A 201 11.59 -3.94 -2.16
N LEU A 202 12.59 -3.64 -1.31
CA LEU A 202 13.95 -3.33 -1.74
C LEU A 202 14.86 -4.56 -1.88
N ARG A 203 14.41 -5.75 -1.44
CA ARG A 203 15.24 -6.96 -1.34
C ARG A 203 15.93 -7.36 -2.65
N LEU A 204 15.25 -7.18 -3.78
CA LEU A 204 15.75 -7.60 -5.10
C LEU A 204 16.65 -6.57 -5.79
N GLY A 205 16.91 -5.42 -5.15
CA GLY A 205 17.79 -4.39 -5.71
C GLY A 205 17.27 -3.76 -7.00
N ASP A 206 18.19 -3.31 -7.85
CA ASP A 206 17.90 -2.70 -9.15
C ASP A 206 19.02 -2.97 -10.17
N PRO A 207 18.74 -3.06 -11.48
CA PRO A 207 19.80 -3.19 -12.50
C PRO A 207 20.81 -2.03 -12.52
N VAL A 208 20.42 -0.84 -12.06
CA VAL A 208 21.32 0.31 -11.90
C VAL A 208 22.13 0.14 -10.61
N ARG A 209 23.43 -0.04 -10.77
CA ARG A 209 24.38 -0.33 -9.68
C ARG A 209 24.28 0.65 -8.51
N GLU A 210 24.33 1.95 -8.78
CA GLU A 210 24.27 2.99 -7.74
C GLU A 210 22.98 2.92 -6.91
N LEU A 211 21.86 2.58 -7.56
CA LEU A 211 20.57 2.43 -6.89
C LEU A 211 20.52 1.14 -6.07
N SER A 212 21.00 0.02 -6.63
CA SER A 212 21.06 -1.26 -5.93
C SER A 212 21.96 -1.21 -4.68
N GLU A 213 23.12 -0.56 -4.77
CA GLU A 213 24.03 -0.36 -3.64
C GLU A 213 23.36 0.50 -2.55
N ALA A 214 22.61 1.54 -2.93
CA ALA A 214 21.88 2.39 -2.00
C ALA A 214 20.73 1.65 -1.30
N TYR A 215 19.96 0.85 -2.05
CA TYR A 215 18.93 -0.03 -1.48
C TYR A 215 19.50 -1.04 -0.50
N GLY A 216 20.64 -1.68 -0.82
CA GLY A 216 21.31 -2.61 0.09
C GLY A 216 21.70 -1.96 1.42
N LYS A 217 22.27 -0.76 1.39
CA LYS A 217 22.62 0.00 2.61
C LYS A 217 21.39 0.37 3.44
N LEU A 218 20.33 0.85 2.78
CA LEU A 218 19.08 1.19 3.46
C LEU A 218 18.45 -0.05 4.09
N PHE A 219 18.41 -1.17 3.36
CA PHE A 219 17.88 -2.44 3.83
C PHE A 219 18.61 -2.91 5.09
N ASP A 220 19.94 -2.86 5.09
CA ASP A 220 20.75 -3.27 6.25
C ASP A 220 20.53 -2.36 7.46
N ARG A 221 20.46 -1.04 7.26
CA ARG A 221 20.19 -0.07 8.33
C ARG A 221 18.81 -0.28 8.98
N VAL A 222 17.77 -0.51 8.17
CA VAL A 222 16.43 -0.82 8.67
C VAL A 222 16.45 -2.16 9.40
N THR A 223 17.15 -3.16 8.88
CA THR A 223 17.29 -4.48 9.50
C THR A 223 17.92 -4.39 10.90
N GLU A 224 18.98 -3.60 11.10
CA GLU A 224 19.58 -3.36 12.42
C GLU A 224 18.55 -2.89 13.45
N ARG A 225 17.69 -1.95 13.07
CA ARG A 225 16.63 -1.42 13.93
C ARG A 225 15.54 -2.45 14.19
N ARG A 226 15.10 -3.18 13.15
CA ARG A 226 14.09 -4.24 13.28
C ARG A 226 14.58 -5.39 14.17
N GLU A 227 15.87 -5.75 14.11
CA GLU A 227 16.48 -6.76 15.00
C GLU A 227 16.46 -6.32 16.46
N ALA A 228 16.73 -5.05 16.76
CA ALA A 228 16.63 -4.52 18.11
C ALA A 228 15.19 -4.57 18.65
N GLN A 229 14.20 -4.24 17.79
CA GLN A 229 12.79 -4.37 18.13
C GLN A 229 12.36 -5.83 18.31
N ALA A 230 12.82 -6.74 17.45
CA ALA A 230 12.50 -8.17 17.52
C ALA A 230 13.08 -8.82 18.77
N ARG A 231 14.30 -8.43 19.18
CA ARG A 231 14.89 -8.86 20.46
C ARG A 231 14.00 -8.46 21.64
N HIS A 232 13.67 -7.17 21.74
CA HIS A 232 12.82 -6.65 22.83
C HIS A 232 11.43 -7.30 22.84
N PHE A 233 10.83 -7.46 21.66
CA PHE A 233 9.57 -8.19 21.48
C PHE A 233 9.66 -9.62 22.02
N SER A 234 10.75 -10.34 21.75
CA SER A 234 10.94 -11.72 22.22
C SER A 234 11.08 -11.82 23.74
N GLU A 235 11.68 -10.81 24.39
CA GLU A 235 11.79 -10.72 25.84
C GLU A 235 10.41 -10.52 26.48
N LEU A 236 9.57 -9.65 25.89
CA LEU A 236 8.18 -9.44 26.30
C LEU A 236 7.32 -10.69 26.05
N LEU A 237 7.48 -11.34 24.90
CA LEU A 237 6.76 -12.57 24.55
C LEU A 237 7.09 -13.71 25.51
N ARG A 238 8.36 -13.84 25.88
CA ARG A 238 8.79 -14.82 26.88
C ARG A 238 8.12 -14.57 28.22
N ALA A 239 8.19 -13.33 28.73
CA ALA A 239 7.55 -12.97 30.00
C ALA A 239 6.04 -13.24 29.98
N TRP A 240 5.36 -12.83 28.89
CA TRP A 240 3.93 -13.07 28.68
C TRP A 240 3.56 -14.56 28.68
N THR A 241 4.41 -15.39 28.06
CA THR A 241 4.19 -16.84 27.96
C THR A 241 4.43 -17.53 29.31
N GLU A 242 5.46 -17.11 30.05
CA GLU A 242 5.78 -17.64 31.39
C GLU A 242 4.70 -17.27 32.43
N SER A 243 4.11 -16.06 32.34
CA SER A 243 3.04 -15.62 33.24
C SER A 243 1.64 -16.07 32.83
N ASN A 244 1.49 -16.70 31.65
CA ASN A 244 0.21 -17.03 31.04
C ASN A 244 -0.76 -15.84 31.01
N SER A 245 -0.25 -14.68 30.61
CA SER A 245 -1.04 -13.46 30.53
C SER A 245 -2.06 -13.52 29.39
N GLU A 246 -3.17 -12.81 29.55
CA GLU A 246 -4.22 -12.67 28.54
C GLU A 246 -4.61 -11.19 28.40
N SER A 247 -5.02 -10.77 27.21
CA SER A 247 -5.59 -9.44 26.95
C SER A 247 -6.59 -9.50 25.81
N PRO A 248 -7.72 -8.77 25.90
CA PRO A 248 -8.67 -8.66 24.80
C PRO A 248 -8.11 -7.92 23.58
N GLU A 249 -7.01 -7.17 23.76
CA GLU A 249 -6.39 -6.36 22.72
C GLU A 249 -5.30 -7.11 21.92
N LEU A 250 -4.93 -8.33 22.34
CA LEU A 250 -4.00 -9.20 21.63
C LEU A 250 -4.57 -10.61 21.64
N THR A 251 -5.19 -11.02 20.54
CA THR A 251 -6.01 -12.24 20.49
C THR A 251 -5.16 -13.45 20.09
N PRO A 252 -4.95 -14.46 20.96
CA PRO A 252 -4.33 -15.72 20.56
C PRO A 252 -5.09 -16.37 19.39
N VAL A 253 -4.38 -17.01 18.44
CA VAL A 253 -5.01 -17.61 17.26
C VAL A 253 -6.13 -18.61 17.61
N GLU A 254 -5.94 -19.38 18.68
CA GLU A 254 -6.92 -20.33 19.22
C GLU A 254 -8.18 -19.67 19.79
N ARG A 255 -8.21 -18.34 19.93
CA ARG A 255 -9.38 -17.57 20.41
C ARG A 255 -10.04 -16.74 19.34
N ILE A 256 -9.49 -16.66 18.13
CA ILE A 256 -10.03 -15.80 17.05
C ILE A 256 -11.47 -16.19 16.68
N LEU A 257 -11.77 -17.50 16.61
CA LEU A 257 -13.12 -17.97 16.28
C LEU A 257 -14.17 -17.51 17.29
N GLU A 258 -13.85 -17.60 18.58
CA GLU A 258 -14.71 -17.18 19.67
C GLU A 258 -14.81 -15.65 19.78
N ALA A 259 -13.68 -14.95 19.61
CA ALA A 259 -13.61 -13.50 19.81
C ALA A 259 -14.10 -12.67 18.63
N TYR A 260 -14.04 -13.19 17.40
CA TYR A 260 -14.39 -12.43 16.18
C TYR A 260 -15.47 -13.13 15.36
N VAL A 261 -15.28 -14.40 15.02
CA VAL A 261 -16.16 -15.09 14.06
C VAL A 261 -17.55 -15.30 14.64
N ALA A 262 -17.67 -15.84 15.86
CA ALA A 262 -18.97 -16.09 16.48
C ALA A 262 -19.78 -14.80 16.72
N PRO A 263 -19.25 -13.73 17.34
CA PRO A 263 -20.01 -12.49 17.54
C PRO A 263 -20.47 -11.84 16.22
N LEU A 264 -19.64 -11.84 15.18
CA LEU A 264 -20.02 -11.33 13.87
C LEU A 264 -21.04 -12.24 13.17
N ALA A 265 -20.95 -13.55 13.39
CA ALA A 265 -21.92 -14.52 12.92
C ALA A 265 -23.27 -14.41 13.64
N ALA A 266 -23.34 -13.90 14.87
CA ALA A 266 -24.63 -13.58 15.49
C ALA A 266 -25.36 -12.47 14.70
N TYR A 267 -24.61 -11.51 14.15
CA TYR A 267 -25.16 -10.37 13.42
C TYR A 267 -25.43 -10.65 11.92
N SER A 268 -24.42 -11.12 11.17
CA SER A 268 -24.51 -11.36 9.72
C SER A 268 -23.85 -12.69 9.33
N PRO A 269 -24.14 -13.29 8.15
CA PRO A 269 -23.39 -14.47 7.72
C PRO A 269 -21.92 -14.09 7.49
N VAL A 270 -21.01 -14.99 7.84
CA VAL A 270 -19.56 -14.73 7.84
C VAL A 270 -18.87 -15.61 6.80
N LEU A 271 -17.89 -15.03 6.10
CA LEU A 271 -16.84 -15.75 5.39
C LEU A 271 -15.52 -15.50 6.12
N LEU A 272 -14.96 -16.53 6.74
CA LEU A 272 -13.60 -16.50 7.29
C LEU A 272 -12.62 -16.92 6.21
N VAL A 273 -11.68 -16.05 5.86
CA VAL A 273 -10.56 -16.33 4.96
C VAL A 273 -9.28 -16.35 5.78
N VAL A 274 -8.67 -17.52 5.88
CA VAL A 274 -7.33 -17.68 6.47
C VAL A 274 -6.34 -17.76 5.31
N VAL A 275 -5.24 -17.00 5.39
CA VAL A 275 -4.14 -17.03 4.41
C VAL A 275 -2.89 -17.55 5.11
N ASP A 276 -2.39 -18.71 4.68
CA ASP A 276 -1.33 -19.47 5.37
C ASP A 276 -0.02 -18.69 5.34
N GLY A 277 0.57 -18.40 6.50
CA GLY A 277 1.85 -17.70 6.61
C GLY A 277 1.78 -16.20 6.26
N MET A 278 0.62 -15.57 6.25
CA MET A 278 0.47 -14.14 5.97
C MET A 278 0.93 -13.26 7.16
N SER A 279 2.02 -12.52 6.98
CA SER A 279 2.51 -11.52 7.94
C SER A 279 1.72 -10.20 7.85
N ILE A 280 1.91 -9.31 8.84
CA ILE A 280 1.35 -7.95 8.80
C ILE A 280 1.79 -7.21 7.52
N ALA A 281 3.05 -7.33 7.10
CA ALA A 281 3.56 -6.67 5.90
C ALA A 281 2.82 -7.11 4.63
N VAL A 282 2.61 -8.42 4.46
CA VAL A 282 1.85 -8.97 3.32
C VAL A 282 0.40 -8.51 3.35
N CYS A 283 -0.23 -8.52 4.54
CA CYS A 283 -1.60 -8.06 4.68
C CYS A 283 -1.75 -6.58 4.33
N ARG A 284 -0.80 -5.72 4.73
CA ARG A 284 -0.82 -4.30 4.37
C ARG A 284 -0.71 -4.07 2.87
N GLU A 285 0.17 -4.81 2.20
CA GLU A 285 0.27 -4.76 0.75
C GLU A 285 -1.04 -5.18 0.08
N LEU A 286 -1.64 -6.28 0.55
CA LEU A 286 -2.92 -6.78 0.04
C LEU A 286 -4.07 -5.78 0.28
N LEU A 287 -4.16 -5.16 1.46
CA LEU A 287 -5.22 -4.21 1.79
C LEU A 287 -5.15 -2.92 0.98
N SER A 288 -3.94 -2.50 0.56
CA SER A 288 -3.77 -1.35 -0.33
C SER A 288 -4.49 -1.51 -1.67
N ASP A 289 -4.74 -2.74 -2.09
CA ASP A 289 -5.51 -3.11 -3.28
C ASP A 289 -7.00 -3.35 -2.95
N LEU A 290 -7.31 -3.95 -1.80
CA LEU A 290 -8.67 -4.41 -1.47
C LEU A 290 -9.67 -3.31 -1.11
N ILE A 291 -9.25 -2.28 -0.36
CA ILE A 291 -10.18 -1.30 0.26
C ILE A 291 -10.81 -0.35 -0.78
N GLY A 292 -10.26 -0.27 -1.99
CA GLY A 292 -10.82 0.53 -3.10
C GLY A 292 -12.06 -0.05 -3.81
N HIS A 293 -12.59 -1.20 -3.36
CA HIS A 293 -13.62 -1.99 -4.05
C HIS A 293 -14.95 -2.14 -3.28
N ASP A 294 -15.38 -1.08 -2.60
CA ASP A 294 -16.61 -0.99 -1.78
C ASP A 294 -16.74 -2.07 -0.69
N TRP A 295 -15.64 -2.32 0.02
CA TRP A 295 -15.64 -3.00 1.31
C TRP A 295 -15.44 -1.98 2.41
N ILE A 296 -16.29 -2.00 3.43
CA ILE A 296 -16.20 -1.09 4.56
C ILE A 296 -15.39 -1.79 5.65
N PRO A 297 -14.17 -1.33 5.96
CA PRO A 297 -13.39 -1.93 7.02
C PRO A 297 -14.02 -1.61 8.38
N LEU A 298 -14.09 -2.61 9.25
CA LEU A 298 -14.62 -2.47 10.60
C LEU A 298 -13.51 -2.64 11.64
N ALA A 299 -13.56 -1.83 12.68
CA ALA A 299 -12.72 -1.94 13.86
C ALA A 299 -13.60 -2.04 15.12
N ARG A 300 -13.06 -2.60 16.20
CA ARG A 300 -13.74 -2.60 17.50
C ARG A 300 -13.79 -1.16 18.03
N SER A 301 -14.92 -0.74 18.58
CA SER A 301 -15.11 0.65 19.05
C SER A 301 -14.08 1.06 20.12
N GLU A 302 -13.65 0.12 20.96
CA GLU A 302 -12.67 0.35 22.03
C GLU A 302 -11.23 0.50 21.51
N SER A 303 -10.95 0.00 20.29
CA SER A 303 -9.64 0.03 19.67
C SER A 303 -9.81 0.18 18.15
N PRO A 304 -10.01 1.41 17.65
CA PRO A 304 -10.44 1.69 16.27
C PRO A 304 -9.29 1.55 15.26
N SER A 305 -8.55 0.44 15.31
CA SER A 305 -7.50 0.08 14.35
C SER A 305 -8.06 -0.79 13.23
N LEU A 306 -7.68 -0.50 11.98
CA LEU A 306 -7.99 -1.32 10.81
C LEU A 306 -7.54 -2.78 10.97
N LEU A 307 -6.42 -2.99 11.65
CA LEU A 307 -5.84 -4.31 11.92
C LEU A 307 -5.85 -4.55 13.42
N SER A 308 -6.56 -5.59 13.85
CA SER A 308 -6.43 -6.10 15.22
C SER A 308 -5.28 -7.12 15.27
N PRO A 309 -4.39 -7.06 16.28
CA PRO A 309 -3.27 -7.98 16.37
C PRO A 309 -3.73 -9.34 16.94
N GLY A 310 -3.48 -10.40 16.17
CA GLY A 310 -3.52 -11.76 16.66
C GLY A 310 -2.13 -12.26 17.07
N LEU A 311 -2.09 -13.34 17.85
CA LEU A 311 -0.83 -13.94 18.35
C LEU A 311 -0.78 -15.44 18.03
N ALA A 312 0.15 -15.82 17.14
CA ALA A 312 0.42 -17.20 16.75
C ALA A 312 0.82 -18.09 17.94
N THR A 313 0.79 -19.40 17.75
CA THR A 313 1.28 -20.36 18.75
C THR A 313 2.81 -20.34 18.83
N ILE A 314 3.35 -20.98 19.86
CA ILE A 314 4.79 -21.25 19.95
C ILE A 314 5.00 -22.76 19.77
N PRO A 315 5.79 -23.22 18.77
CA PRO A 315 6.38 -22.44 17.69
C PRO A 315 5.31 -21.94 16.69
N SER A 316 5.66 -20.92 15.91
CA SER A 316 4.83 -20.30 14.87
C SER A 316 4.83 -21.14 13.57
N VAL A 317 4.37 -22.39 13.67
CA VAL A 317 4.34 -23.33 12.54
C VAL A 317 2.92 -23.72 12.16
N THR A 318 2.68 -23.92 10.86
CA THR A 318 1.36 -24.22 10.29
C THR A 318 0.62 -25.34 11.01
N GLU A 319 1.28 -26.50 11.21
CA GLU A 319 0.69 -27.69 11.85
C GLU A 319 0.14 -27.42 13.26
N VAL A 320 0.69 -26.42 13.94
CA VAL A 320 0.32 -26.03 15.30
C VAL A 320 -0.63 -24.83 15.27
N SER A 321 -0.22 -23.72 14.67
CA SER A 321 -0.98 -22.48 14.65
C SER A 321 -2.34 -22.65 13.97
N ARG A 322 -2.36 -23.26 12.78
CA ARG A 322 -3.58 -23.40 11.97
C ARG A 322 -4.57 -24.37 12.61
N THR A 323 -4.06 -25.52 13.07
CA THR A 323 -4.88 -26.48 13.81
C THR A 323 -5.45 -25.85 15.06
N SER A 324 -4.65 -25.08 15.80
CA SER A 324 -5.10 -24.42 17.02
C SER A 324 -6.18 -23.36 16.75
N LEU A 325 -6.03 -22.59 15.67
CA LEU A 325 -7.03 -21.63 15.19
C LEU A 325 -8.36 -22.33 14.88
N PHE A 326 -8.35 -23.35 14.02
CA PHE A 326 -9.60 -24.00 13.58
C PHE A 326 -10.25 -24.88 14.65
N CYS A 327 -9.49 -25.40 15.61
CA CYS A 327 -10.02 -26.17 16.73
C CYS A 327 -10.43 -25.33 17.94
N GLY A 328 -10.08 -24.04 17.98
CA GLY A 328 -10.34 -23.17 19.13
C GLY A 328 -9.55 -23.53 20.40
N ARG A 329 -8.46 -24.29 20.27
CA ARG A 329 -7.62 -24.77 21.39
C ARG A 329 -6.22 -25.15 20.93
N LEU A 330 -5.23 -24.97 21.78
CA LEU A 330 -3.83 -25.30 21.49
C LEU A 330 -3.61 -26.79 21.21
N ARG A 331 -3.26 -27.14 19.97
CA ARG A 331 -2.88 -28.50 19.58
C ARG A 331 -2.17 -28.53 18.22
N PRO A 332 -1.30 -29.52 17.98
CA PRO A 332 -0.91 -29.88 16.63
C PRO A 332 -2.01 -30.71 15.94
N GLY A 333 -1.97 -30.80 14.62
CA GLY A 333 -2.86 -31.66 13.84
C GLY A 333 -2.71 -31.48 12.33
N ALA A 334 -3.67 -32.06 11.60
CA ALA A 334 -3.72 -32.00 10.14
C ALA A 334 -5.08 -31.49 9.64
N SER A 335 -5.23 -31.36 8.32
CA SER A 335 -6.45 -30.82 7.68
C SER A 335 -7.76 -31.50 8.13
N GLY A 336 -7.76 -32.82 8.40
CA GLY A 336 -8.94 -33.51 8.93
C GLY A 336 -9.32 -33.08 10.36
N ASP A 337 -8.34 -32.82 11.23
CA ASP A 337 -8.56 -32.26 12.55
C ASP A 337 -9.12 -30.83 12.46
N GLU A 338 -8.57 -30.03 11.54
CA GLU A 338 -8.99 -28.65 11.29
C GLU A 338 -10.45 -28.59 10.84
N GLN A 339 -10.85 -29.41 9.86
CA GLN A 339 -12.22 -29.49 9.36
C GLN A 339 -13.20 -29.93 10.46
N ASN A 340 -12.86 -31.00 11.19
CA ASN A 340 -13.70 -31.49 12.26
C ASN A 340 -13.79 -30.47 13.41
N GLY A 341 -12.67 -29.85 13.78
CA GLY A 341 -12.60 -28.82 14.82
C GLY A 341 -13.47 -27.62 14.50
N PHE A 342 -13.42 -27.13 13.25
CA PHE A 342 -14.21 -26.00 12.80
C PHE A 342 -15.72 -26.32 12.77
N ALA A 343 -16.08 -27.49 12.21
CA ALA A 343 -17.46 -27.94 12.10
C ALA A 343 -18.12 -28.26 13.46
N THR A 344 -17.31 -28.59 14.47
CA THR A 344 -17.79 -28.94 15.82
C THR A 344 -17.50 -27.87 16.87
N HIS A 345 -16.96 -26.70 16.46
CA HIS A 345 -16.61 -25.63 17.39
C HIS A 345 -17.85 -25.10 18.13
N PRO A 346 -17.92 -25.15 19.48
CA PRO A 346 -19.13 -24.83 20.23
C PRO A 346 -19.71 -23.45 19.93
N SER A 347 -18.87 -22.40 19.97
CA SER A 347 -19.33 -21.02 19.71
C SER A 347 -19.78 -20.78 18.27
N LEU A 348 -19.24 -21.51 17.28
CA LEU A 348 -19.67 -21.38 15.90
C LEU A 348 -20.98 -22.16 15.64
N CYS A 349 -21.12 -23.32 16.28
CA CYS A 349 -22.33 -24.13 16.24
C CYS A 349 -23.52 -23.40 16.89
N ALA A 350 -23.28 -22.66 17.97
CA ALA A 350 -24.31 -21.86 18.65
C ALA A 350 -24.96 -20.82 17.71
N GLU A 351 -24.16 -20.25 16.80
CA GLU A 351 -24.63 -19.26 15.81
C GLU A 351 -25.10 -19.90 14.49
N SER A 352 -25.01 -21.23 14.37
CA SER A 352 -25.36 -21.97 13.16
C SER A 352 -26.73 -22.63 13.26
N ARG A 353 -27.39 -22.83 12.11
CA ARG A 353 -28.69 -23.52 12.06
C ARG A 353 -28.50 -25.03 12.21
N SER A 354 -29.46 -25.70 12.82
CA SER A 354 -29.51 -27.16 12.84
C SER A 354 -29.52 -27.71 11.41
N GLY A 355 -28.67 -28.71 11.13
CA GLY A 355 -28.44 -29.26 9.80
C GLY A 355 -27.48 -28.46 8.90
N HIS A 356 -27.07 -27.25 9.31
CA HIS A 356 -26.11 -26.42 8.56
C HIS A 356 -24.96 -25.94 9.47
N PRO A 357 -24.10 -26.86 9.97
CA PRO A 357 -22.95 -26.50 10.79
C PRO A 357 -21.94 -25.62 10.03
N PRO A 358 -20.98 -24.97 10.70
CA PRO A 358 -19.86 -24.31 10.02
C PRO A 358 -19.13 -25.28 9.09
N VAL A 359 -18.68 -24.81 7.93
CA VAL A 359 -17.91 -25.63 6.98
C VAL A 359 -16.58 -24.96 6.66
N LEU A 360 -15.51 -25.75 6.54
CA LEU A 360 -14.17 -25.29 6.21
C LEU A 360 -13.69 -25.94 4.91
N PHE A 361 -13.27 -25.13 3.95
CA PHE A 361 -12.71 -25.58 2.68
C PHE A 361 -11.20 -25.32 2.61
N HIS A 362 -10.44 -26.36 2.28
CA HIS A 362 -9.00 -26.28 2.00
C HIS A 362 -8.73 -26.23 0.50
N LYS A 363 -7.50 -25.86 0.13
CA LYS A 363 -7.02 -25.70 -1.26
C LYS A 363 -7.56 -26.74 -2.27
N PRO A 364 -7.55 -28.07 -2.02
CA PRO A 364 -8.05 -29.04 -2.99
C PRO A 364 -9.53 -28.87 -3.33
N ALA A 365 -10.34 -28.39 -2.39
CA ALA A 365 -11.77 -28.19 -2.56
C ALA A 365 -12.12 -26.82 -3.17
N LEU A 366 -11.13 -25.93 -3.36
CA LEU A 366 -11.40 -24.57 -3.88
C LEU A 366 -11.52 -24.52 -5.41
N ARG A 367 -11.10 -25.56 -6.13
CA ARG A 367 -11.16 -25.60 -7.60
C ARG A 367 -11.59 -26.98 -8.07
N ASP A 368 -12.42 -27.00 -9.10
CA ASP A 368 -12.76 -28.24 -9.80
C ASP A 368 -11.57 -28.68 -10.68
N GLU A 369 -11.39 -29.98 -10.88
CA GLU A 369 -10.30 -30.52 -11.69
C GLU A 369 -10.35 -29.95 -13.12
N GLY A 370 -9.39 -29.07 -13.45
CA GLY A 370 -9.23 -28.51 -14.78
C GLY A 370 -9.74 -27.08 -15.00
N ASP A 371 -10.35 -26.43 -13.99
CA ASP A 371 -10.85 -25.06 -14.12
C ASP A 371 -10.09 -24.03 -13.26
N ALA A 372 -9.95 -22.81 -13.76
CA ALA A 372 -9.36 -21.68 -13.04
C ALA A 372 -10.36 -21.02 -12.07
N VAL A 373 -11.57 -21.59 -11.97
CA VAL A 373 -12.76 -21.04 -11.36
C VAL A 373 -12.98 -21.65 -9.97
N LEU A 374 -13.49 -20.84 -9.02
CA LEU A 374 -13.89 -21.31 -7.69
C LEU A 374 -14.93 -22.44 -7.80
N ALA A 375 -14.68 -23.57 -7.12
CA ALA A 375 -15.51 -24.77 -7.17
C ALA A 375 -16.99 -24.49 -6.88
N ALA A 376 -17.88 -25.19 -7.59
CA ALA A 376 -19.33 -24.97 -7.51
C ALA A 376 -19.88 -25.17 -6.09
N GLU A 377 -19.36 -26.15 -5.35
CA GLU A 377 -19.74 -26.43 -3.96
C GLU A 377 -19.44 -25.24 -3.03
N VAL A 378 -18.24 -24.66 -3.15
CA VAL A 378 -17.83 -23.50 -2.34
C VAL A 378 -18.72 -22.29 -2.63
N ARG A 379 -19.03 -22.04 -3.92
CA ARG A 379 -19.97 -20.98 -4.31
C ARG A 379 -21.36 -21.21 -3.72
N ALA A 380 -21.87 -22.44 -3.78
CA ALA A 380 -23.18 -22.78 -3.25
C ALA A 380 -23.26 -22.54 -1.73
N GLU A 381 -22.23 -22.92 -0.98
CA GLU A 381 -22.18 -22.69 0.46
C GLU A 381 -22.03 -21.21 0.83
N ILE A 382 -21.27 -20.44 0.06
CA ILE A 382 -21.20 -18.97 0.23
C ILE A 382 -22.55 -18.33 -0.11
N ALA A 383 -23.22 -18.73 -1.17
CA ALA A 383 -24.53 -18.18 -1.55
C ALA A 383 -25.67 -18.62 -0.62
N SER A 384 -25.50 -19.70 0.15
CA SER A 384 -26.53 -20.27 1.01
C SER A 384 -26.97 -19.31 2.13
N ALA A 385 -28.26 -18.98 2.15
CA ALA A 385 -28.88 -18.22 3.24
C ALA A 385 -29.01 -19.03 4.55
N TYR A 386 -28.83 -20.35 4.50
CA TYR A 386 -28.89 -21.23 5.67
C TYR A 386 -27.52 -21.41 6.33
N ARG A 387 -26.44 -21.36 5.56
CA ARG A 387 -25.06 -21.51 6.05
C ARG A 387 -24.58 -20.21 6.66
N ARG A 388 -24.51 -20.15 7.99
CA ARG A 388 -24.10 -18.93 8.68
C ARG A 388 -22.61 -18.64 8.53
N ILE A 389 -21.78 -19.66 8.63
CA ILE A 389 -20.32 -19.52 8.68
C ILE A 389 -19.68 -20.43 7.63
N VAL A 390 -18.86 -19.83 6.76
CA VAL A 390 -18.02 -20.54 5.79
C VAL A 390 -16.57 -20.15 6.08
N GLY A 391 -15.69 -21.12 6.23
CA GLY A 391 -14.25 -20.95 6.35
C GLY A 391 -13.55 -21.36 5.06
N VAL A 392 -12.54 -20.62 4.65
CA VAL A 392 -11.71 -20.91 3.48
C VAL A 392 -10.24 -20.74 3.83
N MET A 393 -9.43 -21.74 3.50
CA MET A 393 -8.00 -21.76 3.73
C MET A 393 -7.23 -21.60 2.41
N ILE A 394 -6.47 -20.51 2.29
CA ILE A 394 -5.64 -20.17 1.13
C ILE A 394 -4.15 -20.35 1.45
N ASN A 395 -3.50 -21.34 0.85
CA ASN A 395 -2.05 -21.58 0.98
C ASN A 395 -1.27 -20.85 -0.12
N ALA A 396 -1.38 -19.52 -0.21
CA ALA A 396 -0.70 -18.74 -1.25
C ALA A 396 0.69 -18.27 -0.82
N VAL A 397 0.83 -17.77 0.42
CA VAL A 397 2.09 -17.20 0.92
C VAL A 397 3.08 -18.31 1.24
N ASP A 398 2.69 -19.30 2.05
CA ASP A 398 3.57 -20.41 2.42
C ASP A 398 4.11 -21.21 1.21
N ASP A 399 3.24 -21.52 0.22
CA ASP A 399 3.64 -22.17 -1.04
C ASP A 399 4.75 -21.40 -1.79
N LEU A 400 4.80 -20.07 -1.65
CA LEU A 400 5.80 -19.19 -2.25
C LEU A 400 7.08 -19.06 -1.40
N LEU A 401 7.03 -19.38 -0.11
CA LEU A 401 8.22 -19.54 0.72
C LEU A 401 8.99 -20.81 0.32
N LEU A 402 8.27 -21.87 -0.08
CA LEU A 402 8.85 -23.14 -0.53
C LEU A 402 9.51 -23.05 -1.91
N LYS A 403 9.00 -22.18 -2.79
CA LYS A 403 9.50 -22.00 -4.17
C LYS A 403 10.69 -21.04 -4.17
N GLY A 404 11.71 -21.34 -4.97
CA GLY A 404 12.98 -20.59 -4.99
C GLY A 404 12.84 -19.09 -5.29
N GLU A 405 13.88 -18.33 -4.95
CA GLU A 405 14.01 -16.84 -4.93
C GLU A 405 13.75 -16.09 -6.25
N GLN A 406 13.22 -16.74 -7.29
CA GLN A 406 13.28 -16.25 -8.68
C GLN A 406 12.15 -15.29 -9.09
N ILE A 407 11.16 -15.00 -8.23
CA ILE A 407 9.98 -14.20 -8.61
C ILE A 407 9.77 -13.02 -7.64
N ASP A 408 9.68 -11.82 -8.22
CA ASP A 408 9.21 -10.61 -7.54
C ASP A 408 7.68 -10.54 -7.60
N LEU A 409 7.02 -10.88 -6.49
CA LEU A 409 5.56 -10.88 -6.41
C LEU A 409 5.09 -9.74 -5.51
N ARG A 410 4.13 -8.98 -6.01
CA ARG A 410 3.33 -8.04 -5.21
C ARG A 410 2.07 -8.73 -4.78
N TRP A 411 1.74 -8.65 -3.51
CA TRP A 411 0.49 -9.18 -3.01
C TRP A 411 -0.67 -8.26 -3.39
N SER A 412 -1.55 -8.76 -4.24
CA SER A 412 -2.84 -8.15 -4.56
C SER A 412 -3.93 -9.21 -4.60
N ARG A 413 -5.19 -8.78 -4.61
CA ARG A 413 -6.34 -9.67 -4.76
C ARG A 413 -6.24 -10.56 -6.00
N ASP A 414 -5.63 -10.05 -7.06
CA ASP A 414 -5.52 -10.72 -8.36
C ASP A 414 -4.33 -11.68 -8.41
N THR A 415 -3.30 -11.46 -7.59
CA THR A 415 -2.18 -12.43 -7.46
C THR A 415 -2.54 -13.65 -6.62
N ILE A 416 -3.53 -13.53 -5.73
CA ILE A 416 -4.09 -14.65 -4.97
C ILE A 416 -5.30 -15.16 -5.73
N PRO A 417 -5.20 -16.20 -6.58
CA PRO A 417 -6.11 -16.31 -7.71
C PRO A 417 -7.57 -16.66 -7.33
N VAL A 418 -7.82 -17.14 -6.11
CA VAL A 418 -9.19 -17.41 -5.61
C VAL A 418 -9.77 -16.25 -4.81
N LEU A 419 -8.95 -15.31 -4.32
CA LEU A 419 -9.40 -14.27 -3.39
C LEU A 419 -10.37 -13.29 -4.04
N SER A 420 -10.12 -12.89 -5.29
CA SER A 420 -11.03 -12.02 -6.04
C SER A 420 -12.44 -12.59 -6.15
N THR A 421 -12.53 -13.87 -6.49
CA THR A 421 -13.79 -14.58 -6.66
C THR A 421 -14.49 -14.79 -5.32
N LEU A 422 -13.75 -15.18 -4.27
CA LEU A 422 -14.30 -15.35 -2.92
C LEU A 422 -14.92 -14.05 -2.40
N LEU A 423 -14.22 -12.92 -2.56
CA LEU A 423 -14.74 -11.61 -2.16
C LEU A 423 -15.95 -11.20 -3.00
N HIS A 424 -15.95 -11.46 -4.30
CA HIS A 424 -17.12 -11.19 -5.13
C HIS A 424 -18.36 -11.95 -4.65
N GLU A 425 -18.23 -13.26 -4.42
CA GLU A 425 -19.33 -14.11 -3.94
C GLU A 425 -19.79 -13.71 -2.53
N ALA A 426 -18.85 -13.39 -1.63
CA ALA A 426 -19.16 -12.92 -0.28
C ALA A 426 -19.95 -11.61 -0.30
N LYS A 427 -19.56 -10.66 -1.16
CA LYS A 427 -20.26 -9.39 -1.32
C LYS A 427 -21.66 -9.59 -1.89
N ALA A 428 -21.81 -10.45 -2.91
CA ALA A 428 -23.12 -10.80 -3.48
C ALA A 428 -24.05 -11.43 -2.44
N ALA A 429 -23.52 -12.31 -1.58
CA ALA A 429 -24.24 -12.93 -0.48
C ALA A 429 -24.33 -12.07 0.80
N ARG A 430 -23.87 -10.82 0.77
CA ARG A 430 -23.83 -9.88 1.90
C ARG A 430 -23.19 -10.47 3.17
N ARG A 431 -22.11 -11.22 2.99
CA ARG A 431 -21.33 -11.79 4.10
C ARG A 431 -20.31 -10.80 4.62
N THR A 432 -20.21 -10.69 5.94
CA THR A 432 -19.03 -10.06 6.57
C THR A 432 -17.82 -10.96 6.34
N VAL A 433 -16.72 -10.39 5.85
CA VAL A 433 -15.49 -11.12 5.57
C VAL A 433 -14.50 -10.86 6.70
N ILE A 434 -13.92 -11.93 7.25
CA ILE A 434 -12.80 -11.84 8.19
C ILE A 434 -11.58 -12.40 7.48
N ILE A 435 -10.51 -11.61 7.34
CA ILE A 435 -9.25 -12.06 6.76
C ILE A 435 -8.21 -12.15 7.88
N THR A 436 -7.58 -13.31 8.05
CA THR A 436 -6.56 -13.53 9.06
C THR A 436 -5.48 -14.51 8.61
N SER A 437 -4.53 -14.80 9.50
CA SER A 437 -3.43 -15.76 9.31
C SER A 437 -3.27 -16.65 10.54
N ASP A 438 -2.65 -17.79 10.36
CA ASP A 438 -2.24 -18.71 11.41
C ASP A 438 -0.85 -18.34 11.99
N HIS A 439 0.09 -17.93 11.13
CA HIS A 439 1.36 -17.32 11.50
C HIS A 439 1.83 -16.35 10.41
N GLY A 440 2.90 -15.62 10.67
CA GLY A 440 3.62 -14.88 9.63
C GLY A 440 4.91 -15.60 9.22
N HIS A 441 5.85 -14.88 8.60
CA HIS A 441 7.09 -15.46 8.13
C HIS A 441 8.22 -14.44 8.08
N VAL A 442 9.44 -14.95 7.93
CA VAL A 442 10.61 -14.17 7.51
C VAL A 442 11.09 -14.66 6.15
N LEU A 443 11.56 -13.76 5.30
CA LEU A 443 12.15 -14.12 4.01
C LEU A 443 13.64 -14.42 4.15
N ASP A 444 14.17 -15.32 3.32
CA ASP A 444 15.60 -15.54 3.23
C ASP A 444 16.29 -14.28 2.69
N SER A 445 17.21 -13.76 3.49
CA SER A 445 18.03 -12.61 3.14
C SER A 445 19.40 -12.76 3.81
N ARG A 446 20.27 -13.58 3.19
CA ARG A 446 21.61 -13.91 3.72
C ARG A 446 21.55 -14.52 5.13
N THR A 447 20.57 -15.38 5.38
CA THR A 447 20.43 -16.04 6.68
C THR A 447 21.61 -16.99 6.93
N GLU A 448 21.96 -17.18 8.19
CA GLU A 448 22.95 -18.12 8.69
C GLU A 448 22.27 -19.47 8.96
N TYR A 449 22.83 -20.56 8.42
CA TYR A 449 22.36 -21.92 8.67
C TYR A 449 23.05 -22.49 9.89
N ARG A 450 22.29 -23.05 10.83
CA ARG A 450 22.81 -23.78 11.99
C ARG A 450 22.13 -25.14 12.10
N ALA A 451 22.90 -26.20 12.14
CA ALA A 451 22.37 -27.55 12.20
C ALA A 451 21.83 -27.84 13.62
N HIS A 452 20.51 -28.00 13.74
CA HIS A 452 19.83 -28.33 14.99
C HIS A 452 18.63 -29.25 14.72
N GLU A 453 18.22 -30.02 15.72
CA GLU A 453 17.00 -30.82 15.67
C GLU A 453 15.77 -30.01 16.09
N GLY A 454 14.69 -30.11 15.32
CA GLY A 454 13.45 -29.36 15.52
C GLY A 454 12.79 -28.97 14.21
N GLY A 455 12.33 -27.73 14.11
CA GLY A 455 11.80 -27.15 12.89
C GLY A 455 12.78 -26.16 12.23
N GLU A 456 12.29 -25.41 11.25
CA GLU A 456 13.15 -24.52 10.45
C GLU A 456 13.69 -23.33 11.23
N ARG A 457 12.95 -22.89 12.25
CA ARG A 457 13.31 -21.77 13.13
C ARG A 457 12.90 -22.05 14.58
N TRP A 458 12.96 -23.30 15.01
CA TRP A 458 12.92 -23.66 16.42
C TRP A 458 13.66 -24.97 16.63
N ARG A 459 14.26 -25.14 17.81
CA ARG A 459 14.96 -26.37 18.18
C ARG A 459 14.57 -26.83 19.58
N VAL A 460 14.78 -28.11 19.84
CA VAL A 460 14.57 -28.69 21.19
C VAL A 460 15.45 -27.97 22.20
N ALA A 461 14.90 -27.70 23.39
CA ALA A 461 15.59 -26.95 24.43
C ALA A 461 16.65 -27.78 25.17
N GLU A 462 17.77 -28.04 24.51
CA GLU A 462 18.95 -28.68 25.10
C GLU A 462 20.08 -27.67 25.34
N GLY A 463 20.56 -27.60 26.58
CA GLY A 463 21.62 -26.69 26.99
C GLY A 463 21.15 -25.25 27.18
N GLN A 464 21.93 -24.29 26.67
CA GLN A 464 21.65 -22.85 26.74
C GLN A 464 21.21 -22.32 25.37
N PRO A 465 20.45 -21.21 25.32
CA PRO A 465 20.15 -20.54 24.05
C PRO A 465 21.46 -20.03 23.42
N GLU A 466 21.59 -20.20 22.12
CA GLU A 466 22.68 -19.62 21.33
C GLU A 466 22.43 -18.12 21.09
N PRO A 467 23.44 -17.35 20.63
CA PRO A 467 23.22 -15.99 20.16
C PRO A 467 22.08 -15.95 19.13
N PHE A 468 21.21 -14.94 19.26
CA PHE A 468 20.00 -14.73 18.45
C PHE A 468 18.80 -15.63 18.75
N GLU A 469 18.88 -16.46 19.79
CA GLU A 469 17.77 -17.30 20.25
C GLU A 469 17.13 -16.77 21.54
N CYS A 470 15.87 -17.14 21.75
CA CYS A 470 15.16 -16.97 23.01
C CYS A 470 14.63 -18.34 23.47
N ARG A 471 14.72 -18.60 24.78
CA ARG A 471 14.09 -19.75 25.43
C ARG A 471 12.63 -19.46 25.67
N MET A 472 11.75 -20.25 25.08
CA MET A 472 10.31 -20.18 25.32
C MET A 472 9.86 -21.34 26.19
N ALA A 473 9.10 -21.04 27.24
CA ALA A 473 8.54 -22.04 28.14
C ALA A 473 7.16 -21.59 28.60
N GLY A 474 6.18 -22.50 28.59
CA GLY A 474 4.85 -22.22 29.11
C GLY A 474 3.75 -22.95 28.34
N PRO A 475 2.48 -22.76 28.73
CA PRO A 475 1.35 -23.52 28.20
C PRO A 475 1.13 -23.30 26.69
N ARG A 476 1.52 -22.14 26.15
CA ARG A 476 1.43 -21.82 24.72
C ARG A 476 2.55 -22.40 23.87
N VAL A 477 3.58 -23.00 24.48
CA VAL A 477 4.56 -23.82 23.77
C VAL A 477 3.91 -25.17 23.49
N VAL A 478 3.38 -25.38 22.29
CA VAL A 478 2.54 -26.56 22.00
C VAL A 478 3.38 -27.80 21.82
N ILE A 479 4.49 -27.67 21.09
CA ILE A 479 5.52 -28.68 20.87
C ILE A 479 6.88 -28.09 21.26
N PRO A 480 7.88 -28.89 21.67
CA PRO A 480 7.79 -30.33 21.96
C PRO A 480 6.98 -30.61 23.25
N GLU A 481 6.77 -31.88 23.60
CA GLU A 481 5.99 -32.28 24.78
C GLU A 481 6.49 -31.66 26.09
N SER A 482 7.79 -31.37 26.18
CA SER A 482 8.40 -30.70 27.34
C SER A 482 7.89 -29.28 27.59
N LYS A 483 7.13 -28.69 26.63
CA LYS A 483 6.64 -27.30 26.69
C LYS A 483 7.76 -26.26 26.76
N VAL A 484 8.96 -26.63 26.29
CA VAL A 484 10.13 -25.76 26.25
C VAL A 484 10.86 -25.95 24.92
N LEU A 485 11.18 -24.85 24.24
CA LEU A 485 12.00 -24.82 23.03
C LEU A 485 12.94 -23.60 23.01
N PHE A 486 13.92 -23.62 22.11
CA PHE A 486 14.64 -22.41 21.69
C PHE A 486 14.16 -21.99 20.31
N ALA A 487 13.90 -20.70 20.11
CA ALA A 487 13.50 -20.14 18.83
C ALA A 487 14.29 -18.86 18.55
N PRO A 488 14.73 -18.62 17.30
CA PRO A 488 15.35 -17.36 16.92
C PRO A 488 14.39 -16.19 17.11
N TRP A 489 14.84 -15.16 17.82
CA TRP A 489 14.23 -13.83 17.78
C TRP A 489 14.79 -12.99 16.62
N SER A 490 15.89 -13.42 16.02
CA SER A 490 16.47 -12.79 14.84
C SER A 490 15.92 -13.39 13.55
N GLU A 491 15.68 -12.55 12.55
CA GLU A 491 15.35 -13.01 11.19
C GLU A 491 16.58 -13.59 10.45
N ARG A 492 17.78 -13.51 11.04
CA ARG A 492 19.04 -13.93 10.40
C ARG A 492 19.40 -15.40 10.57
N VAL A 493 18.70 -16.16 11.41
CA VAL A 493 19.08 -17.56 11.74
C VAL A 493 18.06 -18.56 11.20
N ARG A 494 18.51 -19.66 10.60
CA ARG A 494 17.64 -20.80 10.25
C ARG A 494 18.32 -22.12 10.61
N TYR A 495 17.51 -23.14 10.84
CA TYR A 495 17.93 -24.53 11.02
C TYR A 495 17.49 -25.43 9.87
N GLY A 496 16.53 -24.99 9.06
CA GLY A 496 16.06 -25.70 7.87
C GLY A 496 16.97 -25.53 6.64
N VAL A 497 16.72 -26.37 5.63
CA VAL A 497 17.34 -26.23 4.29
C VAL A 497 16.98 -24.89 3.67
N LYS A 498 17.82 -24.37 2.76
CA LYS A 498 17.58 -23.06 2.14
C LYS A 498 16.26 -23.06 1.35
N LYS A 499 15.38 -22.11 1.69
CA LYS A 499 14.09 -21.80 1.05
C LYS A 499 14.01 -20.28 0.79
N ASN A 500 12.94 -19.79 0.18
CA ASN A 500 12.73 -18.35 -0.02
C ASN A 500 12.25 -17.65 1.26
N GLY A 501 11.71 -18.39 2.22
CA GLY A 501 11.43 -17.92 3.58
C GLY A 501 11.12 -19.06 4.53
N TYR A 502 10.89 -18.71 5.78
CA TYR A 502 10.79 -19.63 6.91
C TYR A 502 9.83 -19.10 7.96
N HIS A 503 9.37 -19.99 8.83
CA HIS A 503 8.56 -19.68 10.00
C HIS A 503 8.92 -20.63 11.16
N GLY A 504 8.30 -20.43 12.34
CA GLY A 504 8.56 -21.21 13.55
C GLY A 504 9.36 -20.47 14.63
N GLY A 505 9.93 -19.30 14.29
CA GLY A 505 10.63 -18.41 15.20
C GLY A 505 9.71 -17.53 16.03
N VAL A 506 10.32 -16.57 16.74
CA VAL A 506 9.62 -15.68 17.70
C VAL A 506 9.80 -14.20 17.34
N THR A 507 10.09 -13.92 16.07
CA THR A 507 10.10 -12.54 15.55
C THR A 507 8.67 -11.98 15.54
N PRO A 508 8.47 -10.66 15.64
CA PRO A 508 7.14 -10.07 15.48
C PRO A 508 6.53 -10.39 14.09
N GLN A 509 7.36 -10.49 13.05
CA GLN A 509 6.94 -10.87 11.69
C GLN A 509 6.30 -12.26 11.62
N GLU A 510 6.72 -13.19 12.48
CA GLU A 510 6.20 -14.55 12.56
C GLU A 510 5.03 -14.67 13.56
N MET A 511 5.12 -13.95 14.68
CA MET A 511 4.21 -14.13 15.81
C MET A 511 2.93 -13.30 15.73
N ILE A 512 2.99 -12.10 15.15
CA ILE A 512 1.82 -11.21 15.07
C ILE A 512 1.10 -11.43 13.75
N VAL A 513 -0.15 -11.89 13.85
CA VAL A 513 -0.99 -12.15 12.68
C VAL A 513 -2.04 -11.05 12.51
N PRO A 514 -2.40 -10.69 11.28
CA PRO A 514 -3.44 -9.71 11.03
C PRO A 514 -4.83 -10.29 11.33
N ILE A 515 -5.74 -9.45 11.85
CA ILE A 515 -7.17 -9.72 11.85
C ILE A 515 -7.85 -8.50 11.23
N VAL A 516 -8.46 -8.69 10.06
CA VAL A 516 -9.21 -7.67 9.31
C VAL A 516 -10.66 -8.07 9.24
N VAL A 517 -11.57 -7.13 9.47
CA VAL A 517 -13.01 -7.32 9.28
C VAL A 517 -13.50 -6.38 8.19
N LEU A 518 -14.16 -6.91 7.17
CA LEU A 518 -14.69 -6.17 6.03
C LEU A 518 -16.19 -6.42 5.92
N SER A 519 -16.96 -5.34 5.95
CA SER A 519 -18.41 -5.38 5.76
C SER A 519 -18.78 -5.03 4.31
N PRO A 520 -19.73 -5.75 3.70
CA PRO A 520 -20.27 -5.40 2.38
C PRO A 520 -21.38 -4.33 2.45
N THR A 521 -21.76 -3.89 3.66
CA THR A 521 -22.87 -2.95 3.89
C THR A 521 -22.50 -1.88 4.91
N GLU A 522 -23.16 -0.73 4.86
CA GLU A 522 -22.99 0.36 5.85
C GLU A 522 -23.52 0.02 7.25
N ALA A 523 -24.21 -1.11 7.39
CA ALA A 523 -24.69 -1.59 8.68
C ALA A 523 -23.50 -2.06 9.53
N VAL A 524 -23.29 -1.39 10.67
CA VAL A 524 -22.20 -1.68 11.60
C VAL A 524 -22.76 -2.46 12.80
N PRO A 525 -22.19 -3.64 13.15
CA PRO A 525 -22.59 -4.38 14.34
C PRO A 525 -22.34 -3.60 15.63
N GLU A 526 -23.06 -3.93 16.71
CA GLU A 526 -22.83 -3.33 18.03
C GLU A 526 -21.40 -3.59 18.52
N GLY A 527 -20.74 -2.56 19.06
CA GLY A 527 -19.35 -2.63 19.50
C GLY A 527 -18.31 -2.52 18.37
N TRP A 528 -18.77 -2.25 17.14
CA TRP A 528 -17.91 -1.97 15.98
C TRP A 528 -18.11 -0.54 15.47
N THR A 529 -17.09 -0.03 14.79
CA THR A 529 -17.12 1.24 14.05
C THR A 529 -16.44 1.05 12.70
N GLU A 530 -16.74 1.93 11.74
CA GLU A 530 -15.93 2.02 10.52
C GLU A 530 -14.48 2.34 10.91
N ALA A 531 -13.53 1.54 10.41
CA ALA A 531 -12.12 1.73 10.66
C ALA A 531 -11.60 2.85 9.74
N ALA A 532 -10.87 3.80 10.32
CA ALA A 532 -10.08 4.72 9.51
C ALA A 532 -8.94 3.93 8.83
N PHE A 533 -8.63 4.31 7.60
CA PHE A 533 -7.42 3.81 6.95
C PHE A 533 -6.22 4.49 7.61
N ASP A 534 -5.55 3.77 8.52
CA ASP A 534 -4.46 4.31 9.31
C ASP A 534 -3.10 4.00 8.67
N GLN A 535 -2.44 5.04 8.19
CA GLN A 535 -1.05 5.03 7.74
C GLN A 535 -0.21 5.87 8.70
N PRO A 536 0.98 5.41 9.09
CA PRO A 536 1.80 6.14 10.02
C PRO A 536 2.27 7.46 9.38
N PRO A 537 2.59 8.49 10.19
CA PRO A 537 2.93 9.82 9.68
C PRO A 537 4.11 9.89 8.72
N TRP A 538 4.98 8.88 8.72
CA TRP A 538 6.13 8.79 7.82
C TRP A 538 5.83 8.09 6.48
N TRP A 539 4.67 7.44 6.34
CA TRP A 539 4.31 6.65 5.17
C TRP A 539 4.09 7.53 3.93
N ASP A 540 3.40 8.64 4.10
CA ASP A 540 3.26 9.67 3.07
C ASP A 540 3.65 11.02 3.68
N GLU A 541 3.82 12.04 2.85
CA GLU A 541 4.22 13.36 3.34
C GLU A 541 3.02 14.04 4.00
N GLN A 542 2.92 13.95 5.33
CA GLN A 542 1.84 14.64 6.02
C GLN A 542 1.96 16.16 5.85
N PRO A 543 0.85 16.90 5.64
CA PRO A 543 0.86 18.33 5.83
C PRO A 543 1.21 18.62 7.29
N PHE A 544 2.11 19.56 7.53
CA PHE A 544 2.25 20.17 8.85
C PHE A 544 0.89 20.76 9.23
N ALA A 545 0.10 20.02 10.02
CA ALA A 545 -0.97 20.62 10.78
C ALA A 545 -0.29 21.51 11.82
N SER A 546 -0.59 22.82 11.79
CA SER A 546 -0.18 23.72 12.86
C SER A 546 -0.65 23.13 14.20
N PRO A 547 0.15 23.26 15.28
CA PRO A 547 -0.23 22.73 16.59
C PRO A 547 -1.60 23.29 16.99
N PRO A 548 -2.49 22.47 17.58
CA PRO A 548 -3.81 22.92 17.97
C PRO A 548 -3.67 24.05 19.00
N LEU A 549 -4.12 25.25 18.63
CA LEU A 549 -4.37 26.31 19.60
C LEU A 549 -5.39 25.78 20.61
N GLU A 550 -5.04 25.88 21.89
CA GLU A 550 -5.88 25.55 23.03
C GLU A 550 -7.32 26.07 22.82
N ALA A 551 -8.28 25.14 22.81
CA ALA A 551 -9.69 25.49 22.73
C ALA A 551 -10.12 26.14 24.06
N PRO A 552 -10.79 27.32 24.05
CA PRO A 552 -11.37 27.86 25.26
C PRO A 552 -12.55 27.00 25.73
N ALA A 553 -12.63 26.80 27.05
CA ALA A 553 -13.63 25.95 27.70
C ALA A 553 -15.09 26.34 27.35
N PRO A 554 -16.01 25.36 27.23
CA PRO A 554 -17.41 25.64 26.89
C PRO A 554 -18.16 26.29 28.07
N PRO A 555 -19.09 27.25 27.80
CA PRO A 555 -19.96 27.82 28.82
C PRO A 555 -21.06 26.83 29.24
N PRO A 556 -21.61 26.96 30.46
CA PRO A 556 -22.56 25.99 31.03
C PRO A 556 -23.95 26.09 30.40
N HIS A 557 -24.56 24.93 30.13
CA HIS A 557 -25.91 24.78 29.56
C HIS A 557 -27.03 25.26 30.51
N PRO A 558 -28.10 25.91 29.99
CA PRO A 558 -29.36 26.08 30.72
C PRO A 558 -30.26 24.83 30.62
N LYS A 559 -31.03 24.61 31.69
CA LYS A 559 -31.81 23.40 32.00
C LYS A 559 -33.06 23.21 31.10
N ALA A 560 -33.39 21.94 30.89
CA ALA A 560 -34.51 21.43 30.10
C ALA A 560 -35.91 21.77 30.66
N GLY A 561 -36.85 22.06 29.75
CA GLY A 561 -38.30 22.11 29.99
C GLY A 561 -39.02 20.95 29.30
N LYS A 562 -39.99 20.35 30.01
CA LYS A 562 -40.73 19.10 29.67
C LYS A 562 -41.69 19.24 28.47
N PRO A 563 -42.04 18.11 27.80
CA PRO A 563 -42.85 18.07 26.58
C PRO A 563 -44.36 18.05 26.87
N ARG A 564 -45.16 18.56 25.93
CA ARG A 564 -46.62 18.43 25.92
C ARG A 564 -47.06 17.70 24.65
N GLN A 565 -47.64 16.52 24.82
CA GLN A 565 -48.33 15.75 23.78
C GLN A 565 -49.81 16.15 23.71
N THR A 566 -50.41 16.14 22.52
CA THR A 566 -51.67 15.44 22.17
C THR A 566 -51.98 15.57 20.65
N PRO A 567 -52.82 14.68 20.06
CA PRO A 567 -52.63 14.06 18.72
C PRO A 567 -53.72 14.42 17.69
N LEU A 568 -53.58 13.95 16.43
CA LEU A 568 -54.55 13.65 15.34
C LEU A 568 -53.69 13.20 14.12
N LEU A 569 -53.69 12.00 13.51
CA LEU A 569 -54.65 11.05 12.88
C LEU A 569 -55.07 11.42 11.42
N PHE A 570 -54.59 10.61 10.45
CA PHE A 570 -54.66 10.63 8.95
C PHE A 570 -53.73 11.67 8.28
N ASP A 571 -52.82 11.40 7.33
CA ASP A 571 -52.61 10.34 6.33
C ASP A 571 -51.10 10.17 5.96
N LEU A 572 -50.84 9.13 5.18
CA LEU A 572 -49.58 8.54 4.70
C LEU A 572 -48.58 9.44 3.95
N GLU A 573 -47.30 9.03 4.08
CA GLU A 573 -46.16 9.18 3.15
C GLU A 573 -45.67 10.59 2.79
N ASP A 574 -44.57 11.01 3.43
CA ASP A 574 -43.52 11.76 2.74
C ASP A 574 -42.15 11.46 3.36
N ALA A 575 -41.17 11.32 2.48
CA ALA A 575 -39.80 10.87 2.73
C ALA A 575 -39.06 11.73 3.76
N ASP A 576 -38.38 11.07 4.69
CA ASP A 576 -37.44 11.71 5.61
C ASP A 576 -36.37 12.49 4.83
N GLU A 577 -36.30 13.78 5.15
CA GLU A 577 -35.30 14.72 4.69
C GLU A 577 -33.87 14.25 5.05
N PRO A 578 -32.86 14.51 4.21
CA PRO A 578 -31.49 14.12 4.48
C PRO A 578 -30.92 14.89 5.68
N ALA A 579 -30.28 14.14 6.58
CA ALA A 579 -29.49 14.67 7.68
C ALA A 579 -28.49 15.73 7.21
N ALA A 580 -28.44 16.85 7.93
CA ALA A 580 -27.58 17.99 7.64
C ALA A 580 -26.09 17.58 7.56
N PRO A 581 -25.30 18.14 6.62
CA PRO A 581 -23.89 17.84 6.52
C PRO A 581 -23.12 18.33 7.76
N PRO A 582 -22.04 17.64 8.17
CA PRO A 582 -21.19 18.10 9.25
C PRO A 582 -20.60 19.47 8.90
N GLN A 583 -20.76 20.43 9.80
CA GLN A 583 -20.25 21.79 9.64
C GLN A 583 -18.71 21.77 9.65
N MET A 584 -18.11 22.00 8.48
CA MET A 584 -16.71 22.41 8.37
C MET A 584 -16.53 23.78 9.04
N ARG A 585 -15.42 23.95 9.75
CA ARG A 585 -15.01 25.21 10.40
C ARG A 585 -14.95 26.36 9.38
N ALA A 586 -15.15 27.58 9.88
CA ALA A 586 -15.18 28.84 9.15
C ALA A 586 -14.06 28.97 8.10
N ALA A 587 -14.43 29.52 6.94
CA ALA A 587 -13.59 29.69 5.76
C ALA A 587 -12.25 30.39 6.07
N GLU A 588 -11.14 29.68 5.88
CA GLU A 588 -9.81 30.26 5.78
C GLU A 588 -9.66 30.98 4.43
N GLU A 589 -9.01 32.15 4.42
CA GLU A 589 -8.71 32.92 3.21
C GLU A 589 -7.83 32.10 2.26
N GLY A 590 -8.36 31.81 1.07
CA GLY A 590 -7.69 31.07 0.01
C GLY A 590 -7.09 31.98 -1.05
N PRO A 591 -6.31 31.44 -2.00
CA PRO A 591 -5.87 32.17 -3.19
C PRO A 591 -7.05 32.81 -3.93
N GLU A 592 -6.89 34.05 -4.40
CA GLU A 592 -7.95 34.87 -5.01
C GLU A 592 -8.67 34.18 -6.19
N TRP A 593 -7.95 33.33 -6.94
CA TRP A 593 -8.52 32.58 -8.06
C TRP A 593 -9.61 31.58 -7.64
N ILE A 594 -9.56 31.04 -6.41
CA ILE A 594 -10.59 30.13 -5.90
C ILE A 594 -11.87 30.91 -5.66
N ASP A 595 -11.79 32.13 -5.12
CA ASP A 595 -12.94 33.01 -4.95
C ASP A 595 -13.52 33.44 -6.30
N ASP A 596 -12.67 33.71 -7.28
CA ASP A 596 -13.09 34.05 -8.64
C ASP A 596 -13.79 32.87 -9.33
N LEU A 597 -13.36 31.63 -9.09
CA LEU A 597 -14.06 30.43 -9.58
C LEU A 597 -15.50 30.38 -9.06
N PHE A 598 -15.73 30.60 -7.76
CA PHE A 598 -17.07 30.60 -7.18
C PHE A 598 -17.94 31.78 -7.67
N ARG A 599 -17.32 32.88 -8.10
CA ARG A 599 -18.02 34.02 -8.72
C ARG A 599 -18.33 33.79 -10.21
N SER A 600 -17.58 32.92 -10.89
CA SER A 600 -17.70 32.64 -12.32
C SER A 600 -19.13 32.21 -12.71
N PRO A 601 -19.75 32.84 -13.72
CA PRO A 601 -21.04 32.41 -14.26
C PRO A 601 -21.00 30.95 -14.73
N THR A 602 -19.91 30.55 -15.37
CA THR A 602 -19.69 29.20 -15.90
C THR A 602 -19.73 28.15 -14.79
N PHE A 603 -19.11 28.42 -13.63
CA PHE A 603 -19.17 27.50 -12.48
C PHE A 603 -20.59 27.32 -11.94
N LYS A 604 -21.36 28.42 -11.85
CA LYS A 604 -22.77 28.38 -11.40
C LYS A 604 -23.66 27.61 -12.38
N GLU A 605 -23.41 27.73 -13.67
CA GLU A 605 -24.13 26.97 -14.71
C GLU A 605 -23.78 25.47 -14.67
N GLN A 606 -22.51 25.11 -14.55
CA GLN A 606 -22.08 23.72 -14.40
C GLN A 606 -22.67 23.06 -13.15
N LYS A 607 -22.74 23.80 -12.04
CA LYS A 607 -23.38 23.33 -10.80
C LYS A 607 -24.87 23.01 -10.98
N LYS A 608 -25.59 23.83 -11.77
CA LYS A 608 -27.01 23.58 -12.11
C LYS A 608 -27.16 22.36 -13.03
N LEU A 609 -26.27 22.20 -14.00
CA LEU A 609 -26.28 21.07 -14.96
C LEU A 609 -25.97 19.73 -14.28
N ALA A 610 -25.13 19.72 -13.24
CA ALA A 610 -24.74 18.49 -12.53
C ALA A 610 -25.81 17.94 -11.55
N GLY A 611 -26.90 18.66 -11.30
CA GLY A 611 -28.12 18.16 -10.63
C GLY A 611 -28.15 18.29 -9.09
N ARG A 612 -29.13 17.62 -8.45
CA ARG A 612 -29.44 17.76 -7.00
C ARG A 612 -28.39 17.17 -6.03
N THR A 613 -27.46 16.34 -6.51
CA THR A 613 -26.44 15.65 -5.70
C THR A 613 -25.09 16.38 -5.68
N VAL A 614 -25.03 17.66 -6.06
CA VAL A 614 -23.76 18.41 -6.11
C VAL A 614 -23.39 18.93 -4.70
N PRO A 615 -22.13 18.75 -4.25
CA PRO A 615 -21.66 19.21 -2.95
C PRO A 615 -21.83 20.73 -2.75
N PRO A 616 -21.92 21.19 -1.49
CA PRO A 616 -21.87 22.61 -1.16
C PRO A 616 -20.51 23.23 -1.53
N ASP A 617 -20.48 24.56 -1.68
CA ASP A 617 -19.28 25.29 -2.14
C ASP A 617 -18.10 25.12 -1.17
N ASP A 618 -18.35 24.97 0.12
CA ASP A 618 -17.31 24.73 1.13
C ASP A 618 -16.53 23.44 0.86
N THR A 619 -17.20 22.40 0.35
CA THR A 619 -16.53 21.13 -0.01
C THR A 619 -15.64 21.30 -1.24
N PHE A 620 -16.10 22.06 -2.26
CA PHE A 620 -15.26 22.43 -3.41
C PHE A 620 -14.05 23.25 -2.98
N ARG A 621 -14.26 24.20 -2.07
CA ARG A 621 -13.19 25.06 -1.55
C ARG A 621 -12.15 24.23 -0.80
N GLY A 622 -12.58 23.34 0.08
CA GLY A 622 -11.69 22.45 0.84
C GLY A 622 -10.81 21.57 -0.08
N LEU A 623 -11.41 20.99 -1.13
CA LEU A 623 -10.67 20.18 -2.09
C LEU A 623 -9.65 21.00 -2.90
N LEU A 624 -10.07 22.15 -3.44
CA LEU A 624 -9.20 23.00 -4.26
C LEU A 624 -8.04 23.56 -3.43
N LEU A 625 -8.29 23.96 -2.18
CA LEU A 625 -7.24 24.42 -1.26
C LEU A 625 -6.24 23.30 -0.92
N ALA A 626 -6.74 22.09 -0.65
CA ALA A 626 -5.88 20.95 -0.34
C ALA A 626 -4.94 20.62 -1.51
N LEU A 627 -5.47 20.61 -2.74
CA LEU A 627 -4.67 20.34 -3.95
C LEU A 627 -3.71 21.49 -4.28
N GLU A 628 -4.15 22.75 -4.19
CA GLU A 628 -3.32 23.92 -4.49
C GLU A 628 -2.11 24.03 -3.56
N ARG A 629 -2.27 23.77 -2.26
CA ARG A 629 -1.18 23.78 -1.26
C ARG A 629 -0.04 22.80 -1.60
N ARG A 630 -0.30 21.82 -2.48
CA ARG A 630 0.65 20.76 -2.87
C ARG A 630 0.96 20.77 -4.37
N GLY A 631 0.82 21.93 -5.02
CA GLY A 631 1.17 22.08 -6.44
C GLY A 631 0.23 21.33 -7.39
N GLY A 632 -0.99 21.03 -6.94
CA GLY A 632 -2.04 20.42 -7.74
C GLY A 632 -2.09 18.90 -7.70
N LYS A 633 -1.29 18.19 -6.88
CA LYS A 633 -1.33 16.71 -6.83
C LYS A 633 -1.30 16.18 -5.39
N LEU A 634 -2.18 15.22 -5.08
CA LEU A 634 -2.24 14.52 -3.79
C LEU A 634 -2.72 13.07 -3.99
N THR A 635 -2.35 12.14 -3.12
CA THR A 635 -3.00 10.82 -3.07
C THR A 635 -4.44 10.95 -2.55
N SER A 636 -5.33 10.03 -2.90
CA SER A 636 -6.72 10.05 -2.42
C SER A 636 -6.77 10.00 -0.88
N GLY A 637 -5.92 9.19 -0.25
CA GLY A 637 -5.78 9.13 1.20
C GLY A 637 -5.35 10.47 1.82
N ALA A 638 -4.29 11.09 1.28
CA ALA A 638 -3.81 12.38 1.78
C ALA A 638 -4.84 13.50 1.58
N LEU A 639 -5.58 13.48 0.46
CA LEU A 639 -6.67 14.42 0.19
C LEU A 639 -7.83 14.24 1.16
N ALA A 640 -8.22 12.99 1.45
CA ALA A 640 -9.26 12.67 2.44
C ALA A 640 -8.89 13.21 3.83
N ILE A 641 -7.65 12.97 4.27
CA ILE A 641 -7.14 13.50 5.55
C ILE A 641 -7.13 15.03 5.55
N ALA A 642 -6.60 15.66 4.49
CA ALA A 642 -6.51 17.12 4.39
C ALA A 642 -7.88 17.81 4.41
N MET A 643 -8.90 17.16 3.87
CA MET A 643 -10.28 17.65 3.88
C MET A 643 -11.07 17.24 5.14
N ASN A 644 -10.49 16.42 6.02
CA ASN A 644 -11.21 15.73 7.09
C ASN A 644 -12.48 15.02 6.56
N TYR A 645 -12.34 14.35 5.43
CA TYR A 645 -13.43 13.70 4.69
C TYR A 645 -13.23 12.18 4.67
N PRO A 646 -14.29 11.35 4.80
CA PRO A 646 -14.15 9.90 4.75
C PRO A 646 -13.56 9.41 3.43
N ALA A 647 -12.43 8.69 3.48
CA ALA A 647 -11.67 8.28 2.29
C ALA A 647 -12.49 7.46 1.29
N MET A 648 -13.39 6.60 1.77
CA MET A 648 -14.26 5.80 0.90
C MET A 648 -15.28 6.64 0.13
N ARG A 649 -15.74 7.75 0.71
CA ARG A 649 -16.69 8.68 0.07
C ARG A 649 -15.98 9.62 -0.91
N LEU A 650 -14.66 9.77 -0.80
CA LEU A 650 -13.88 10.68 -1.63
C LEU A 650 -13.99 10.33 -3.12
N ARG A 651 -14.03 9.04 -3.50
CA ARG A 651 -14.17 8.65 -4.91
C ARG A 651 -15.49 9.13 -5.51
N GLY A 652 -16.59 8.95 -4.79
CA GLY A 652 -17.90 9.46 -5.18
C GLY A 652 -17.92 10.99 -5.26
N LEU A 653 -17.32 11.65 -4.27
CA LEU A 653 -17.18 13.10 -4.25
C LEU A 653 -16.39 13.61 -5.48
N LEU A 654 -15.24 13.01 -5.77
CA LEU A 654 -14.41 13.34 -6.93
C LEU A 654 -15.16 13.15 -8.24
N ALA A 655 -15.90 12.05 -8.41
CA ALA A 655 -16.70 11.83 -9.61
C ALA A 655 -17.78 12.91 -9.80
N VAL A 656 -18.39 13.40 -8.73
CA VAL A 656 -19.36 14.51 -8.81
C VAL A 656 -18.66 15.83 -9.14
N MET A 657 -17.51 16.11 -8.50
CA MET A 657 -16.75 17.34 -8.75
C MET A 657 -16.14 17.38 -10.15
N GLN A 658 -15.70 16.24 -10.69
CA GLN A 658 -15.24 16.11 -12.08
C GLN A 658 -16.34 16.49 -13.07
N ARG A 659 -17.60 16.11 -12.82
CA ARG A 659 -18.73 16.53 -13.68
C ARG A 659 -18.94 18.04 -13.72
N VAL A 660 -18.54 18.75 -12.66
CA VAL A 660 -18.67 20.21 -12.59
C VAL A 660 -17.42 20.92 -13.14
N LEU A 661 -16.23 20.38 -12.87
CA LEU A 661 -14.95 21.03 -13.21
C LEU A 661 -14.41 20.65 -14.59
N ASN A 662 -14.75 19.47 -15.12
CA ASN A 662 -14.25 18.99 -16.42
C ASN A 662 -15.22 19.36 -17.53
N ILE A 663 -15.20 20.63 -17.97
CA ILE A 663 -16.06 21.12 -19.04
C ILE A 663 -15.68 20.42 -20.35
N GLU A 664 -16.68 19.90 -21.08
CA GLU A 664 -16.53 19.22 -22.38
C GLU A 664 -15.56 18.02 -22.36
N GLY A 665 -15.34 17.41 -21.19
CA GLY A 665 -14.49 16.23 -21.03
C GLY A 665 -12.99 16.53 -20.92
N TYR A 666 -12.59 17.80 -20.92
CA TYR A 666 -11.22 18.20 -20.62
C TYR A 666 -10.89 17.98 -19.15
N ALA A 667 -9.73 17.36 -18.89
CA ALA A 667 -9.41 16.78 -17.61
C ALA A 667 -8.79 17.80 -16.62
N VAL A 668 -9.61 18.71 -16.10
CA VAL A 668 -9.21 19.71 -15.09
C VAL A 668 -8.93 19.05 -13.75
N LEU A 669 -9.80 18.15 -13.32
CA LEU A 669 -9.60 17.31 -12.14
C LEU A 669 -9.56 15.84 -12.60
N THR A 670 -8.48 15.15 -12.30
CA THR A 670 -8.28 13.73 -12.64
C THR A 670 -7.98 12.91 -11.40
N ARG A 671 -8.34 11.63 -11.46
CA ARG A 671 -7.90 10.61 -10.52
C ARG A 671 -7.30 9.47 -11.30
N ASP A 672 -6.06 9.14 -11.02
CA ASP A 672 -5.40 7.95 -11.53
C ASP A 672 -5.64 6.80 -10.56
N ASP A 673 -6.50 5.85 -10.96
CA ASP A 673 -6.85 4.68 -10.16
C ASP A 673 -5.63 3.78 -9.85
N ALA A 674 -4.57 3.85 -10.67
CA ALA A 674 -3.39 2.98 -10.49
C ALA A 674 -2.35 3.55 -9.52
N SER A 675 -2.20 4.86 -9.45
CA SER A 675 -1.31 5.54 -8.51
C SER A 675 -2.06 6.13 -7.30
N ASP A 676 -3.38 5.92 -7.24
CA ASP A 676 -4.32 6.51 -6.29
C ASP A 676 -4.09 8.03 -6.10
N THR A 677 -3.73 8.73 -7.18
CA THR A 677 -3.37 10.15 -7.15
C THR A 677 -4.46 10.99 -7.81
N VAL A 678 -4.84 12.07 -7.14
CA VAL A 678 -5.75 13.12 -7.59
C VAL A 678 -4.92 14.31 -8.07
N GLU A 679 -5.21 14.78 -9.28
CA GLU A 679 -4.49 15.88 -9.92
C GLU A 679 -5.45 16.99 -10.36
N LEU A 680 -5.05 18.23 -10.11
CA LEU A 680 -5.71 19.47 -10.50
C LEU A 680 -4.84 20.22 -11.51
N ASN A 681 -5.31 20.34 -12.74
CA ASN A 681 -4.70 21.17 -13.77
C ASN A 681 -5.21 22.62 -13.65
N ARG A 682 -4.50 23.42 -12.85
CA ARG A 682 -4.86 24.82 -12.60
C ARG A 682 -4.89 25.69 -13.85
N GLU A 683 -3.94 25.52 -14.78
CA GLU A 683 -3.91 26.34 -16.00
C GLU A 683 -5.13 26.08 -16.88
N LEU A 684 -5.52 24.81 -17.00
CA LEU A 684 -6.69 24.42 -17.75
C LEU A 684 -7.97 24.93 -17.07
N LEU A 685 -8.06 24.83 -15.73
CA LEU A 685 -9.17 25.38 -14.95
C LEU A 685 -9.34 26.88 -15.22
N LYS A 686 -8.27 27.67 -15.11
CA LYS A 686 -8.33 29.12 -15.34
C LYS A 686 -8.82 29.45 -16.75
N ARG A 687 -8.37 28.72 -17.77
CA ARG A 687 -8.81 28.90 -19.16
C ARG A 687 -10.27 28.54 -19.38
N GLN A 688 -10.77 27.49 -18.74
CA GLN A 688 -12.15 27.02 -18.93
C GLN A 688 -13.19 27.87 -18.20
N PHE A 689 -12.81 28.45 -17.06
CA PHE A 689 -13.72 29.25 -16.23
C PHE A 689 -13.51 30.77 -16.39
N ASP A 690 -12.72 31.20 -17.37
CA ASP A 690 -12.34 32.59 -17.67
C ASP A 690 -11.78 33.36 -16.45
N LEU A 691 -10.91 32.69 -15.69
CA LEU A 691 -10.29 33.24 -14.49
C LEU A 691 -8.94 33.90 -14.82
N ARG A 692 -8.62 35.00 -14.13
CA ARG A 692 -7.38 35.77 -14.34
C ARG A 692 -6.13 35.10 -13.74
#